data_AF-A0A971TL28-F1
#
_entry.id   AF-A0A971TL28-F1
#
_cell.length_a   1.000
_cell.length_b   1.000
_cell.length_c   1.000
_cell.angle_alpha   90.00
_cell.angle_beta   90.00
_cell.angle_gamma   90.00
#
_symmetry.space_group_name_H-M   'P 1'
#
loop_
_entity.id
_entity.type
_entity.pdbx_description
1 polymer ?
#
loop_
_entity_poly.entity_id
_entity_poly.type
_entity_poly.pdbx_seq_one_letter_code
_entity_poly.pdbx_strand_id
1 'polypeptide(L)'
;MLMEFNLDFGYRFLYSRRHYHPAYCWDGTIECTDGRIVALGQLAYPESFYGPVHSPTETPLDGSAWKLTTHRDQAGIHVTADCSPGAVFCLKTAQGQFTFSARQVLDQGRIVFPVGSKYSHCTILVTRQGHLWFRPKPLPLEAVANPVDFRGVDVLNWSRMDQAWIAPGGGMEFELTLPNFDRGDDDEWLLHLQAMTAEKRATPETQACAYIPMELWADGRKVCSLEYYLRHHDCHVQVLHDVWARIPLDELSPGVHQFRLVNRHEQYPLLVNRVSLRPKTRDHLAMQAPVWALVGQEAIVSVYLHRRAPIELQYDPRLLKAIDPVDPSEPIGPGLCEVRMIPLAAGRNVPIQVRDRRTGQTGHAAIAAVYDLQPETSEVKVGYDMTTVPHDATGEMDWLLDYTHRTQLGNLVVFRPFNPPPIDGVLWRRWGEFCNRHRIHVQAVDGYQDGNLIAGAGPHFMALGGHELSMFTYYGYPDNQCRTMKESVERYLNHFRQDIAQRKRLGRKIGYGDAGGGHRYTLAAGADFIRAETMVAHTMQHLSQCRPAAQAIGDGQWGVHIAIQHCKQPYLETHLGMYYLSLLQPWMMGASFLYEEDSLFLLFKEERQCWDDALTKGKRDMTREFFRFAATHPRIGRPAISIGILLGRYAAPFNGFTCIDEVDPSYSVWGTLGRSDPAWGHHQPEKAAQLVDVLMPGASTHPLRQRHDKMRFYFSGTPYGDFDQTPIEADAEFLSRYRLLMLLGWNTMIPEDFARLKDYVSSGGTLLLGVPQLSTHEGREFLRAMEDLSLFNDGDVRDLCGVRIIGRGERYSGRWQATDQTFGDATCPPLSRIPSVSADEDGPCHLAQIELHGARPVIVDGHSQKPLLVEHALGRGRVYLLTTWAYPGHEELSDLAGAIVARLAQRHMGEYRVDDPDREVFWTRWPEGDGYGTLMLLNTDWSVRGNRKQVAVKTPAVAFETEVLERQAKLIKYLPFGALTSDSCEPHVEFLEVGRHQVRLCIHATGHHRFSFHSPSSTAAIVADGQPVAEAQRKGSETAFELTWTESTAKEVSIAVH
;
A
#
# COMPACT_ATOMS: atom_id res chain seq x y z
N MET A 1 -37.49 7.81 24.22
CA MET A 1 -36.84 6.52 23.89
C MET A 1 -35.44 6.60 24.43
N LEU A 2 -34.95 5.56 25.10
CA LEU A 2 -33.59 5.56 25.61
C LEU A 2 -32.62 5.24 24.46
N MET A 3 -31.63 6.09 24.25
CA MET A 3 -30.59 5.95 23.24
C MET A 3 -29.22 6.06 23.91
N GLU A 4 -28.32 5.15 23.53
CA GLU A 4 -26.93 5.13 23.97
C GLU A 4 -26.00 5.17 22.76
N PHE A 5 -25.00 6.05 22.79
CA PHE A 5 -23.97 6.18 21.76
C PHE A 5 -22.66 6.74 22.32
N ASN A 6 -21.56 6.40 21.66
CA ASN A 6 -20.22 6.93 21.93
C ASN A 6 -19.87 8.04 20.96
N LEU A 7 -19.14 9.03 21.46
CA LEU A 7 -18.44 10.06 20.70
C LEU A 7 -16.94 9.81 20.85
N ASP A 8 -16.27 9.34 19.79
CA ASP A 8 -14.82 9.14 19.79
C ASP A 8 -14.12 10.25 19.02
N PHE A 9 -13.06 10.79 19.62
CA PHE A 9 -12.30 11.92 19.13
C PHE A 9 -10.85 11.53 18.86
N GLY A 10 -10.28 12.09 17.79
CA GLY A 10 -8.85 11.98 17.50
C GLY A 10 -8.52 10.92 16.46
N TYR A 11 -7.26 10.48 16.48
CA TYR A 11 -6.66 9.55 15.54
C TYR A 11 -5.28 9.11 16.06
N ARG A 12 -4.75 8.06 15.45
CA ARG A 12 -3.43 7.53 15.76
C ARG A 12 -2.74 6.97 14.53
N PHE A 13 -1.43 7.17 14.46
CA PHE A 13 -0.52 6.53 13.50
C PHE A 13 0.45 5.65 14.27
N LEU A 14 0.74 4.44 13.79
CA LEU A 14 1.68 3.56 14.48
C LEU A 14 3.11 4.12 14.36
N TYR A 15 3.53 4.40 13.13
CA TYR A 15 4.90 4.76 12.79
C TYR A 15 5.16 6.27 12.71
N SER A 16 4.57 7.02 13.63
CA SER A 16 4.83 8.45 13.78
C SER A 16 4.70 8.87 15.23
N ARG A 17 5.59 9.75 15.69
CA ARG A 17 5.63 10.25 17.07
C ARG A 17 4.73 11.45 17.31
N ARG A 18 4.30 11.65 18.56
CA ARG A 18 3.32 12.70 18.93
C ARG A 18 3.74 14.09 18.46
N HIS A 19 5.01 14.50 18.64
CA HIS A 19 5.47 15.85 18.33
C HIS A 19 5.40 16.28 16.85
N TYR A 20 5.15 15.35 15.93
CA TYR A 20 4.90 15.68 14.51
C TYR A 20 3.42 15.82 14.16
N HIS A 21 2.55 15.77 15.17
CA HIS A 21 1.10 15.81 15.01
C HIS A 21 0.50 17.03 15.72
N PRO A 22 -0.65 17.54 15.29
CA PRO A 22 -1.35 18.58 16.03
C PRO A 22 -2.01 18.03 17.30
N ALA A 23 -2.03 18.86 18.35
CA ALA A 23 -2.88 18.66 19.51
C ALA A 23 -4.28 19.25 19.23
N TYR A 24 -5.32 18.50 19.57
CA TYR A 24 -6.71 18.90 19.41
C TYR A 24 -7.37 19.02 20.79
N CYS A 25 -7.95 20.19 21.06
CA CYS A 25 -8.75 20.43 22.25
C CYS A 25 -10.22 20.11 21.97
N TRP A 26 -10.80 19.20 22.74
CA TRP A 26 -12.17 18.71 22.60
C TRP A 26 -13.10 19.18 23.71
N ASP A 27 -12.64 20.07 24.59
CA ASP A 27 -13.48 20.73 25.60
C ASP A 27 -14.80 21.17 24.97
N GLY A 28 -15.91 20.77 25.59
CA GLY A 28 -17.18 20.84 24.90
C GLY A 28 -18.40 20.52 25.74
N THR A 29 -19.56 20.65 25.09
CA THR A 29 -20.87 20.30 25.63
C THR A 29 -21.73 19.61 24.57
N ILE A 30 -22.76 18.88 25.02
CA ILE A 30 -23.79 18.31 24.15
C ILE A 30 -25.19 18.72 24.61
N GLU A 31 -26.02 19.13 23.65
CA GLU A 31 -27.41 19.55 23.85
C GLU A 31 -28.35 18.71 22.99
N CYS A 32 -29.63 18.58 23.41
CA CYS A 32 -30.67 17.84 22.71
C CYS A 32 -31.95 18.69 22.61
N THR A 33 -32.54 18.82 21.41
CA THR A 33 -33.68 19.73 21.15
C THR A 33 -35.06 19.16 21.48
N ASP A 34 -35.22 17.82 21.50
CA ASP A 34 -36.50 17.12 21.75
C ASP A 34 -36.26 15.86 22.61
N GLY A 35 -35.81 16.11 23.84
CA GLY A 35 -35.39 15.10 24.79
C GLY A 35 -34.48 15.68 25.86
N ARG A 36 -33.81 14.81 26.61
CA ARG A 36 -32.78 15.20 27.59
C ARG A 36 -31.61 14.23 27.57
N ILE A 37 -30.43 14.76 27.86
CA ILE A 37 -29.26 13.94 28.20
C ILE A 37 -29.48 13.42 29.62
N VAL A 38 -29.45 12.11 29.78
CA VAL A 38 -29.69 11.41 31.06
C VAL A 38 -28.39 11.23 31.81
N ALA A 39 -27.34 10.82 31.12
CA ALA A 39 -26.01 10.61 31.69
C ALA A 39 -24.93 10.86 30.63
N LEU A 40 -23.76 11.29 31.09
CA LEU A 40 -22.53 11.34 30.32
C LEU A 40 -21.42 10.60 31.06
N GLY A 41 -20.56 9.90 30.32
CA GLY A 41 -19.33 9.30 30.82
C GLY A 41 -18.14 9.69 29.96
N GLN A 42 -17.01 9.97 30.56
CA GLN A 42 -15.75 10.22 29.86
C GLN A 42 -15.04 8.89 29.58
N LEU A 43 -14.66 8.67 28.33
CA LEU A 43 -13.95 7.48 27.87
C LEU A 43 -12.45 7.78 27.77
N ALA A 44 -11.65 7.06 28.56
CA ALA A 44 -10.20 7.09 28.50
C ALA A 44 -9.67 5.78 27.89
N TYR A 45 -9.00 5.88 26.74
CA TYR A 45 -8.43 4.73 26.05
C TYR A 45 -7.05 4.38 26.62
N PRO A 46 -6.79 3.10 26.96
CA PRO A 46 -5.47 2.69 27.42
C PRO A 46 -4.39 2.93 26.35
N GLU A 47 -3.24 3.46 26.78
CA GLU A 47 -2.08 3.60 25.91
C GLU A 47 -1.51 2.20 25.60
N SER A 48 -1.43 1.86 24.32
CA SER A 48 -0.81 0.63 23.83
C SER A 48 -0.04 0.94 22.57
N PHE A 49 1.17 0.40 22.38
CA PHE A 49 1.99 0.72 21.22
C PHE A 49 1.23 0.56 19.89
N TYR A 50 0.43 -0.50 19.77
CA TYR A 50 -0.24 -0.90 18.53
C TYR A 50 -1.54 -0.19 18.20
N GLY A 51 -1.85 0.91 18.87
CA GLY A 51 -3.11 1.64 18.68
C GLY A 51 -4.05 1.47 19.87
N PRO A 52 -5.32 1.87 19.72
CA PRO A 52 -6.32 1.79 20.79
C PRO A 52 -6.88 0.36 20.89
N VAL A 53 -6.02 -0.64 21.16
CA VAL A 53 -6.38 -2.06 21.03
C VAL A 53 -7.27 -2.60 22.16
N HIS A 54 -7.39 -1.84 23.25
CA HIS A 54 -8.16 -2.17 24.46
C HIS A 54 -9.41 -1.28 24.58
N SER A 55 -10.42 -1.79 25.29
CA SER A 55 -11.64 -1.04 25.61
C SER A 55 -11.35 0.16 26.52
N PRO A 56 -12.09 1.28 26.41
CA PRO A 56 -11.89 2.44 27.25
C PRO A 56 -12.40 2.19 28.67
N THR A 57 -11.80 2.87 29.65
CA THR A 57 -12.38 3.02 30.98
C THR A 57 -13.33 4.21 30.99
N GLU A 58 -14.54 4.04 31.51
CA GLU A 58 -15.55 5.08 31.62
C GLU A 58 -15.58 5.70 33.02
N THR A 59 -15.57 7.03 33.09
CA THR A 59 -15.76 7.80 34.33
C THR A 59 -17.00 8.69 34.19
N PRO A 60 -18.03 8.57 35.05
CA PRO A 60 -19.21 9.44 34.99
C PRO A 60 -18.87 10.94 35.08
N LEU A 61 -19.62 11.77 34.36
CA LEU A 61 -19.46 13.23 34.36
C LEU A 61 -20.65 13.93 35.05
N ASP A 62 -20.33 14.97 35.82
CA ASP A 62 -21.33 15.85 36.43
C ASP A 62 -21.82 16.90 35.41
N GLY A 63 -22.96 16.63 34.77
CA GLY A 63 -23.60 17.54 33.81
C GLY A 63 -23.29 17.21 32.35
N SER A 64 -23.41 18.22 31.48
CA SER A 64 -23.35 18.05 30.02
C SER A 64 -22.03 18.52 29.38
N ALA A 65 -21.00 18.79 30.19
CA ALA A 65 -19.73 19.37 29.76
C ALA A 65 -18.54 18.46 30.11
N TRP A 66 -17.47 18.54 29.32
CA TRP A 66 -16.23 17.79 29.55
C TRP A 66 -15.00 18.59 29.17
N LYS A 67 -13.83 18.08 29.58
CA LYS A 67 -12.52 18.62 29.19
C LYS A 67 -11.63 17.49 28.69
N LEU A 68 -11.23 17.58 27.43
CA LEU A 68 -10.50 16.53 26.74
C LEU A 68 -9.53 17.15 25.74
N THR A 69 -8.35 16.54 25.60
CA THR A 69 -7.36 16.90 24.59
C THR A 69 -6.70 15.64 24.09
N THR A 70 -6.49 15.53 22.78
CA THR A 70 -5.76 14.42 22.17
C THR A 70 -4.57 14.93 21.38
N HIS A 71 -3.49 14.17 21.35
CA HIS A 71 -2.29 14.47 20.56
C HIS A 71 -1.74 13.17 19.98
N ARG A 72 -2.06 12.87 18.71
CA ARG A 72 -1.89 11.53 18.10
C ARG A 72 -2.38 10.44 19.06
N ASP A 73 -3.60 10.64 19.55
CA ASP A 73 -4.26 9.80 20.55
C ASP A 73 -5.78 9.78 20.34
N GLN A 74 -6.47 8.94 21.10
CA GLN A 74 -7.93 8.86 21.12
C GLN A 74 -8.50 9.14 22.51
N ALA A 75 -9.65 9.81 22.56
CA ALA A 75 -10.45 10.03 23.75
C ALA A 75 -11.93 10.03 23.35
N GLY A 76 -12.86 9.93 24.30
CA GLY A 76 -14.28 9.98 23.94
C GLY A 76 -15.23 10.30 25.07
N ILE A 77 -16.53 10.31 24.73
CA ILE A 77 -17.65 10.52 25.65
C ILE A 77 -18.73 9.49 25.33
N HIS A 78 -19.23 8.78 26.33
CA HIS A 78 -20.44 7.98 26.25
C HIS A 78 -21.66 8.84 26.62
N VAL A 79 -22.73 8.74 25.84
CA VAL A 79 -23.95 9.54 25.98
C VAL A 79 -25.15 8.62 26.13
N THR A 80 -25.91 8.80 27.22
CA THR A 80 -27.25 8.23 27.38
C THR A 80 -28.28 9.35 27.30
N ALA A 81 -29.27 9.23 26.42
CA ALA A 81 -30.30 10.24 26.22
C ALA A 81 -31.71 9.62 26.18
N ASP A 82 -32.68 10.33 26.74
CA ASP A 82 -34.11 10.01 26.57
C ASP A 82 -34.73 11.05 25.64
N CYS A 83 -35.05 10.64 24.42
CA CYS A 83 -35.42 11.55 23.35
C CYS A 83 -36.43 10.95 22.36
N SER A 84 -37.00 11.79 21.49
CA SER A 84 -37.80 11.30 20.36
C SER A 84 -36.88 10.90 19.18
N PRO A 85 -37.34 10.08 18.22
CA PRO A 85 -36.60 9.81 16.99
C PRO A 85 -36.28 11.07 16.16
N GLY A 86 -37.05 12.16 16.34
CA GLY A 86 -36.85 13.44 15.66
C GLY A 86 -35.86 14.37 16.37
N ALA A 87 -35.33 13.98 17.53
CA ALA A 87 -34.41 14.81 18.30
C ALA A 87 -33.11 15.10 17.54
N VAL A 88 -32.59 16.31 17.71
CA VAL A 88 -31.30 16.75 17.16
C VAL A 88 -30.32 16.95 18.31
N PHE A 89 -29.15 16.33 18.19
CA PHE A 89 -28.01 16.53 19.06
C PHE A 89 -27.12 17.63 18.50
N CYS A 90 -26.72 18.55 19.36
CA CYS A 90 -25.78 19.62 19.05
C CYS A 90 -24.54 19.45 19.91
N LEU A 91 -23.46 18.98 19.28
CA LEU A 91 -22.14 18.81 19.88
C LEU A 91 -21.35 20.09 19.66
N LYS A 92 -20.97 20.79 20.73
CA LYS A 92 -20.13 21.98 20.68
C LYS A 92 -18.78 21.64 21.28
N THR A 93 -17.71 21.81 20.53
CA THR A 93 -16.33 21.59 20.97
C THR A 93 -15.47 22.80 20.63
N ALA A 94 -14.27 22.90 21.21
CA ALA A 94 -13.30 23.89 20.77
C ALA A 94 -12.84 23.71 19.30
N GLN A 95 -13.11 22.56 18.66
CA GLN A 95 -12.85 22.33 17.23
C GLN A 95 -14.02 22.71 16.31
N GLY A 96 -15.19 23.06 16.86
CA GLY A 96 -16.37 23.42 16.08
C GLY A 96 -17.68 22.88 16.64
N GLN A 97 -18.76 23.18 15.94
CA GLN A 97 -20.11 22.72 16.26
C GLN A 97 -20.58 21.71 15.21
N PHE A 98 -21.07 20.57 15.68
CA PHE A 98 -21.51 19.44 14.86
C PHE A 98 -22.93 19.04 15.25
N THR A 99 -23.77 18.75 14.27
CA THR A 99 -25.16 18.36 14.50
C THR A 99 -25.49 17.04 13.82
N PHE A 100 -26.28 16.23 14.51
CA PHE A 100 -26.81 14.97 14.00
C PHE A 100 -28.12 14.64 14.71
N SER A 101 -28.99 13.85 14.07
CA SER A 101 -30.28 13.47 14.64
C SER A 101 -30.26 12.08 15.27
N ALA A 102 -31.16 11.86 16.22
CA ALA A 102 -31.48 10.55 16.76
C ALA A 102 -31.81 9.54 15.65
N ARG A 103 -32.54 9.98 14.62
CA ARG A 103 -32.84 9.17 13.43
C ARG A 103 -31.58 8.76 12.66
N GLN A 104 -30.62 9.68 12.47
CA GLN A 104 -29.36 9.35 11.80
C GLN A 104 -28.56 8.30 12.58
N VAL A 105 -28.47 8.41 13.91
CA VAL A 105 -27.79 7.41 14.76
C VAL A 105 -28.47 6.04 14.65
N LEU A 106 -29.80 5.99 14.63
CA LEU A 106 -30.55 4.75 14.50
C LEU A 106 -30.41 4.10 13.12
N ASP A 107 -30.48 4.90 12.05
CA ASP A 107 -30.49 4.41 10.66
C ASP A 107 -29.09 4.07 10.15
N GLN A 108 -28.09 4.91 10.48
CA GLN A 108 -26.72 4.77 9.97
C GLN A 108 -25.82 3.99 10.94
N GLY A 109 -26.12 4.02 12.24
CA GLY A 109 -25.34 3.35 13.29
C GLY A 109 -24.00 4.01 13.61
N ARG A 110 -23.29 4.55 12.61
CA ARG A 110 -22.07 5.34 12.76
C ARG A 110 -22.09 6.59 11.87
N ILE A 111 -21.69 7.73 12.42
CA ILE A 111 -21.53 9.00 11.69
C ILE A 111 -20.09 9.46 11.86
N VAL A 112 -19.47 9.96 10.79
CA VAL A 112 -18.07 10.39 10.78
C VAL A 112 -18.00 11.86 10.41
N PHE A 113 -17.40 12.68 11.27
CA PHE A 113 -17.07 14.07 11.00
C PHE A 113 -15.55 14.24 10.89
N PRO A 114 -15.00 14.58 9.72
CA PRO A 114 -13.60 14.97 9.63
C PRO A 114 -13.35 16.30 10.35
N VAL A 115 -12.22 16.42 11.03
CA VAL A 115 -11.82 17.62 11.79
C VAL A 115 -10.40 18.05 11.40
N GLY A 116 -10.18 19.35 11.25
CA GLY A 116 -8.90 19.91 10.81
C GLY A 116 -8.72 19.91 9.30
N SER A 117 -7.47 19.84 8.83
CA SER A 117 -7.13 19.82 7.41
C SER A 117 -7.57 18.51 6.73
N LYS A 118 -7.68 18.53 5.40
CA LYS A 118 -8.11 17.38 4.57
C LYS A 118 -7.36 16.08 4.87
N TYR A 119 -6.06 16.17 5.15
CA TYR A 119 -5.17 15.05 5.47
C TYR A 119 -4.73 15.06 6.93
N SER A 120 -5.52 15.64 7.84
CA SER A 120 -5.26 15.56 9.28
C SER A 120 -5.50 14.17 9.86
N HIS A 121 -6.35 13.38 9.18
CA HIS A 121 -6.88 12.09 9.64
C HIS A 121 -7.74 12.16 10.92
N CYS A 122 -7.92 13.33 11.49
CA CYS A 122 -8.63 13.52 12.74
C CYS A 122 -10.15 13.47 12.52
N THR A 123 -10.85 12.76 13.39
CA THR A 123 -12.31 12.59 13.28
C THR A 123 -13.02 12.77 14.60
N ILE A 124 -14.31 13.10 14.51
CA ILE A 124 -15.32 12.79 15.53
C ILE A 124 -16.17 11.65 14.98
N LEU A 125 -16.31 10.58 15.76
CA LEU A 125 -17.14 9.43 15.42
C LEU A 125 -18.32 9.37 16.37
N VAL A 126 -19.53 9.33 15.84
CA VAL A 126 -20.74 9.06 16.62
C VAL A 126 -21.13 7.62 16.35
N THR A 127 -21.03 6.73 17.34
CA THR A 127 -21.31 5.30 17.16
C THR A 127 -22.38 4.85 18.14
N ARG A 128 -23.51 4.34 17.63
CA ARG A 128 -24.55 3.73 18.46
C ARG A 128 -23.95 2.57 19.27
N GLN A 129 -24.31 2.46 20.54
CA GLN A 129 -23.84 1.36 21.39
C GLN A 129 -24.17 -0.01 20.75
N GLY A 130 -23.21 -0.93 20.82
CA GLY A 130 -23.31 -2.27 20.21
C GLY A 130 -23.31 -2.30 18.66
N HIS A 131 -23.17 -1.16 17.97
CA HIS A 131 -23.11 -1.12 16.51
C HIS A 131 -21.67 -1.28 15.99
N LEU A 132 -21.44 -2.31 15.19
CA LEU A 132 -20.18 -2.54 14.49
C LEU A 132 -20.35 -2.17 13.01
N TRP A 133 -19.84 -0.98 12.64
CA TRP A 133 -20.04 -0.37 11.32
C TRP A 133 -19.53 -1.21 10.14
N PHE A 134 -18.54 -2.07 10.39
CA PHE A 134 -17.93 -2.95 9.39
C PHE A 134 -18.69 -4.27 9.22
N ARG A 135 -19.62 -4.60 10.12
CA ARG A 135 -20.28 -5.89 10.11
C ARG A 135 -21.33 -5.95 9.00
N PRO A 136 -21.26 -6.91 8.07
CA PRO A 136 -22.29 -7.07 7.06
C PRO A 136 -23.62 -7.53 7.71
N LYS A 137 -24.72 -7.25 7.02
CA LYS A 137 -26.00 -7.89 7.33
C LYS A 137 -25.89 -9.41 7.17
N PRO A 138 -26.68 -10.20 7.93
CA PRO A 138 -26.75 -11.64 7.72
C PRO A 138 -27.02 -11.99 6.25
N LEU A 139 -26.36 -13.02 5.74
CA LEU A 139 -26.59 -13.54 4.40
C LEU A 139 -28.00 -14.15 4.29
N PRO A 140 -28.54 -14.33 3.06
CA PRO A 140 -29.74 -15.13 2.89
C PRO A 140 -29.58 -16.51 3.53
N LEU A 141 -30.61 -16.96 4.27
CA LEU A 141 -30.63 -18.22 5.02
C LEU A 141 -29.62 -18.32 6.19
N GLU A 142 -28.94 -17.24 6.57
CA GLU A 142 -28.09 -17.22 7.75
C GLU A 142 -28.89 -16.79 8.98
N ALA A 143 -28.95 -17.67 9.98
CA ALA A 143 -29.46 -17.35 11.31
C ALA A 143 -28.31 -16.84 12.18
N VAL A 144 -28.50 -15.72 12.87
CA VAL A 144 -27.43 -15.02 13.61
C VAL A 144 -27.90 -14.64 15.00
N ALA A 145 -27.04 -14.83 16.00
CA ALA A 145 -27.19 -14.30 17.35
C ALA A 145 -25.94 -13.48 17.72
N ASN A 146 -26.17 -12.33 18.36
CA ASN A 146 -25.16 -11.36 18.79
C ASN A 146 -25.19 -11.22 20.32
N PRO A 147 -24.29 -10.43 20.94
CA PRO A 147 -24.18 -10.35 22.40
C PRO A 147 -25.50 -10.02 23.12
N VAL A 148 -26.34 -9.18 22.51
CA VAL A 148 -27.66 -8.81 23.04
C VAL A 148 -28.66 -9.98 23.13
N ASP A 149 -28.44 -11.04 22.35
CA ASP A 149 -29.30 -12.23 22.28
C ASP A 149 -28.84 -13.33 23.27
N PHE A 150 -27.63 -13.21 23.80
CA PHE A 150 -27.01 -14.21 24.66
C PHE A 150 -27.52 -14.12 26.11
N ARG A 151 -27.70 -15.28 26.75
CA ARG A 151 -28.25 -15.44 28.11
C ARG A 151 -27.38 -16.39 28.94
N GLY A 152 -27.50 -16.27 30.26
CA GLY A 152 -26.74 -17.10 31.21
C GLY A 152 -25.27 -16.73 31.38
N VAL A 153 -24.84 -15.63 30.76
CA VAL A 153 -23.46 -15.11 30.77
C VAL A 153 -23.45 -13.60 30.87
N ASP A 154 -22.34 -13.04 31.37
CA ASP A 154 -22.09 -11.61 31.32
C ASP A 154 -21.74 -11.17 29.90
N VAL A 155 -22.29 -10.04 29.47
CA VAL A 155 -21.82 -9.32 28.29
C VAL A 155 -21.01 -8.12 28.76
N LEU A 156 -19.79 -7.98 28.25
CA LEU A 156 -18.88 -6.91 28.62
C LEU A 156 -18.13 -6.37 27.40
N ASN A 157 -17.70 -5.12 27.47
CA ASN A 157 -16.87 -4.54 26.43
C ASN A 157 -15.42 -5.04 26.58
N TRP A 158 -14.95 -5.77 25.58
CA TRP A 158 -13.59 -6.32 25.52
C TRP A 158 -13.05 -6.20 24.10
N SER A 159 -11.82 -5.70 23.97
CA SER A 159 -11.22 -5.33 22.68
C SER A 159 -12.15 -4.43 21.86
N ARG A 160 -12.79 -3.46 22.55
CA ARG A 160 -13.73 -2.46 22.02
C ARG A 160 -15.03 -3.00 21.45
N MET A 161 -15.38 -4.24 21.74
CA MET A 161 -16.62 -4.85 21.27
C MET A 161 -17.35 -5.52 22.42
N ASP A 162 -18.66 -5.63 22.32
CA ASP A 162 -19.42 -6.42 23.29
C ASP A 162 -19.11 -7.91 23.08
N GLN A 163 -18.74 -8.59 24.15
CA GLN A 163 -18.40 -10.01 24.16
C GLN A 163 -19.21 -10.72 25.23
N ALA A 164 -19.81 -11.87 24.89
CA ALA A 164 -20.30 -12.78 25.91
C ALA A 164 -19.13 -13.52 26.56
N TRP A 165 -19.06 -13.49 27.88
CA TRP A 165 -18.00 -14.10 28.66
C TRP A 165 -18.43 -15.46 29.21
N ILE A 166 -17.93 -16.54 28.60
CA ILE A 166 -18.18 -17.91 29.03
C ILE A 166 -17.01 -18.36 29.92
N ALA A 167 -17.24 -18.39 31.22
CA ALA A 167 -16.24 -18.86 32.19
C ALA A 167 -15.75 -20.30 31.87
N PRO A 168 -14.56 -20.69 32.36
CA PRO A 168 -14.10 -22.08 32.28
C PRO A 168 -15.16 -23.07 32.80
N GLY A 169 -15.49 -24.09 32.01
CA GLY A 169 -16.56 -25.04 32.31
C GLY A 169 -18.00 -24.50 32.19
N GLY A 170 -18.17 -23.20 31.92
CA GLY A 170 -19.46 -22.51 31.82
C GLY A 170 -20.14 -22.70 30.46
N GLY A 171 -21.36 -22.13 30.32
CA GLY A 171 -22.08 -22.14 29.06
C GLY A 171 -23.00 -20.94 28.87
N MET A 172 -23.25 -20.62 27.60
CA MET A 172 -24.08 -19.52 27.12
C MET A 172 -25.28 -20.05 26.36
N GLU A 173 -26.44 -19.45 26.56
CA GLU A 173 -27.70 -19.82 25.91
C GLU A 173 -28.16 -18.77 24.91
N PHE A 174 -28.77 -19.20 23.81
CA PHE A 174 -29.32 -18.33 22.77
C PHE A 174 -30.35 -19.07 21.90
N GLU A 175 -31.25 -18.32 21.28
CA GLU A 175 -32.27 -18.86 20.37
C GLU A 175 -31.93 -18.49 18.93
N LEU A 176 -32.10 -19.44 18.01
CA LEU A 176 -32.05 -19.17 16.58
C LEU A 176 -33.24 -19.80 15.87
N THR A 177 -33.74 -19.11 14.85
CA THR A 177 -34.70 -19.66 13.90
C THR A 177 -33.95 -20.10 12.64
N LEU A 178 -33.81 -21.41 12.48
CA LEU A 178 -33.17 -22.01 11.32
C LEU A 178 -34.13 -22.02 10.12
N PRO A 179 -33.73 -21.47 8.96
CA PRO A 179 -34.61 -21.34 7.81
C PRO A 179 -34.83 -22.68 7.12
N ASN A 180 -35.94 -22.78 6.38
CA ASN A 180 -36.13 -23.85 5.42
C ASN A 180 -35.40 -23.52 4.11
N PHE A 181 -34.92 -24.53 3.40
CA PHE A 181 -34.13 -24.36 2.17
C PHE A 181 -34.24 -25.58 1.25
N ASP A 182 -33.93 -25.40 -0.03
CA ASP A 182 -33.93 -26.48 -1.02
C ASP A 182 -32.71 -27.38 -0.80
N ARG A 183 -32.95 -28.68 -0.59
CA ARG A 183 -31.90 -29.67 -0.31
C ARG A 183 -31.12 -30.03 -1.58
N GLY A 184 -29.80 -30.13 -1.44
CA GLY A 184 -28.90 -30.67 -2.43
C GLY A 184 -28.60 -32.15 -2.21
N ASP A 185 -27.59 -32.67 -2.91
CA ASP A 185 -27.10 -34.04 -2.72
C ASP A 185 -26.25 -34.19 -1.45
N ASP A 186 -25.49 -33.15 -1.07
CA ASP A 186 -24.63 -33.11 0.12
C ASP A 186 -24.88 -31.82 0.92
N ASP A 187 -25.61 -31.94 2.01
CA ASP A 187 -26.04 -30.80 2.80
C ASP A 187 -25.52 -30.89 4.24
N GLU A 188 -25.07 -29.75 4.76
CA GLU A 188 -24.62 -29.58 6.14
C GLU A 188 -25.07 -28.22 6.68
N TRP A 189 -25.23 -28.12 8.01
CA TRP A 189 -25.26 -26.82 8.68
C TRP A 189 -23.83 -26.36 8.94
N LEU A 190 -23.48 -25.18 8.47
CA LEU A 190 -22.21 -24.54 8.80
C LEU A 190 -22.41 -23.63 10.02
N LEU A 191 -21.83 -24.05 11.15
CA LEU A 191 -21.66 -23.22 12.33
C LEU A 191 -20.46 -22.29 12.14
N HIS A 192 -20.65 -21.03 12.47
CA HIS A 192 -19.61 -20.00 12.53
C HIS A 192 -19.65 -19.30 13.87
N LEU A 193 -18.50 -19.22 14.54
CA LEU A 193 -18.32 -18.42 15.74
C LEU A 193 -17.26 -17.35 15.45
N GLN A 194 -17.53 -16.13 15.88
CA GLN A 194 -16.50 -15.11 16.03
C GLN A 194 -16.10 -15.09 17.50
N ALA A 195 -14.92 -15.63 17.80
CA ALA A 195 -14.52 -15.93 19.16
C ALA A 195 -13.06 -15.56 19.47
N MET A 196 -12.78 -15.33 20.75
CA MET A 196 -11.44 -15.13 21.29
C MET A 196 -11.35 -15.68 22.72
N THR A 197 -10.16 -15.58 23.33
CA THR A 197 -9.92 -15.99 24.72
C THR A 197 -9.25 -14.85 25.49
N ALA A 198 -9.07 -15.02 26.79
CA ALA A 198 -8.35 -14.12 27.68
C ALA A 198 -7.76 -14.93 28.84
N GLU A 199 -6.80 -14.38 29.59
CA GLU A 199 -6.35 -15.07 30.82
C GLU A 199 -7.38 -14.90 31.94
N LYS A 200 -7.86 -13.66 32.11
CA LYS A 200 -8.79 -13.26 33.17
C LYS A 200 -9.42 -11.91 32.83
N ARG A 201 -10.54 -11.60 33.48
CA ARG A 201 -11.20 -10.29 33.40
C ARG A 201 -10.38 -9.28 34.19
N ALA A 202 -9.64 -8.41 33.50
CA ALA A 202 -8.77 -7.40 34.11
C ALA A 202 -8.66 -6.14 33.24
N THR A 203 -8.11 -5.07 33.82
CA THR A 203 -7.78 -3.82 33.14
C THR A 203 -6.30 -3.49 33.45
N PRO A 204 -5.42 -3.37 32.43
CA PRO A 204 -5.67 -3.57 31.01
C PRO A 204 -6.08 -5.01 30.69
N GLU A 205 -6.71 -5.20 29.53
CA GLU A 205 -7.19 -6.50 29.06
C GLU A 205 -6.03 -7.49 28.90
N THR A 206 -6.26 -8.78 29.20
CA THR A 206 -5.24 -9.83 29.17
C THR A 206 -5.31 -10.67 27.89
N GLN A 207 -4.20 -11.27 27.49
CA GLN A 207 -4.07 -12.06 26.26
C GLN A 207 -3.76 -13.51 26.58
N ALA A 208 -4.38 -14.46 25.87
CA ALA A 208 -4.11 -15.89 26.05
C ALA A 208 -4.00 -16.62 24.71
N CYS A 209 -3.26 -17.72 24.72
CA CYS A 209 -3.15 -18.67 23.62
C CYS A 209 -3.50 -20.07 24.13
N ALA A 210 -4.55 -20.68 23.61
CA ALA A 210 -4.95 -22.03 24.00
C ALA A 210 -5.85 -22.69 22.95
N TYR A 211 -5.78 -24.03 22.89
CA TYR A 211 -6.80 -24.83 22.25
C TYR A 211 -8.03 -24.86 23.15
N ILE A 212 -9.14 -24.26 22.72
CA ILE A 212 -10.37 -24.19 23.51
C ILE A 212 -11.35 -25.26 23.02
N PRO A 213 -11.59 -26.33 23.79
CA PRO A 213 -12.64 -27.29 23.47
C PRO A 213 -14.02 -26.71 23.78
N MET A 214 -14.95 -26.89 22.85
CA MET A 214 -16.30 -26.34 22.86
C MET A 214 -17.33 -27.42 22.51
N GLU A 215 -18.51 -27.30 23.10
CA GLU A 215 -19.66 -28.14 22.73
C GLU A 215 -20.89 -27.27 22.46
N LEU A 216 -21.55 -27.52 21.32
CA LEU A 216 -22.84 -26.93 21.00
C LEU A 216 -23.94 -27.95 21.26
N TRP A 217 -24.93 -27.52 22.04
CA TRP A 217 -26.14 -28.27 22.34
C TRP A 217 -27.34 -27.55 21.72
N ALA A 218 -28.30 -28.30 21.21
CA ALA A 218 -29.58 -27.81 20.72
C ALA A 218 -30.70 -28.63 21.37
N ASP A 219 -31.69 -27.96 21.96
CA ASP A 219 -32.86 -28.55 22.64
C ASP A 219 -32.49 -29.67 23.63
N GLY A 220 -31.39 -29.48 24.37
CA GLY A 220 -30.90 -30.43 25.37
C GLY A 220 -30.08 -31.61 24.82
N ARG A 221 -29.84 -31.69 23.51
CA ARG A 221 -28.96 -32.69 22.87
C ARG A 221 -27.68 -32.05 22.35
N LYS A 222 -26.54 -32.71 22.53
CA LYS A 222 -25.27 -32.27 21.91
C LYS A 222 -25.31 -32.52 20.40
N VAL A 223 -25.11 -31.47 19.61
CA VAL A 223 -25.13 -31.53 18.13
C VAL A 223 -23.76 -31.31 17.51
N CYS A 224 -22.81 -30.69 18.24
CA CYS A 224 -21.45 -30.47 17.74
C CYS A 224 -20.43 -30.45 18.90
N SER A 225 -19.24 -30.99 18.65
CA SER A 225 -18.04 -30.77 19.46
C SER A 225 -16.95 -30.24 18.54
N LEU A 226 -16.24 -29.20 18.98
CA LEU A 226 -15.17 -28.58 18.22
C LEU A 226 -14.07 -28.09 19.16
N GLU A 227 -12.85 -27.96 18.64
CA GLU A 227 -11.72 -27.37 19.36
C GLU A 227 -11.00 -26.43 18.40
N TYR A 228 -10.53 -25.28 18.90
CA TYR A 228 -9.83 -24.30 18.06
C TYR A 228 -8.72 -23.60 18.83
N TYR A 229 -7.60 -23.32 18.16
CA TYR A 229 -6.47 -22.59 18.73
C TYR A 229 -6.69 -21.07 18.66
N LEU A 230 -7.19 -20.50 19.75
CA LEU A 230 -7.36 -19.06 19.90
C LEU A 230 -6.04 -18.46 20.40
N ARG A 231 -5.61 -17.34 19.81
CA ARG A 231 -4.30 -16.75 20.11
C ARG A 231 -4.29 -15.23 20.14
N HIS A 232 -3.23 -14.69 20.70
CA HIS A 232 -2.84 -13.30 20.51
C HIS A 232 -1.84 -13.18 19.36
N HIS A 233 -1.79 -11.99 18.76
CA HIS A 233 -0.79 -11.66 17.74
C HIS A 233 0.55 -11.33 18.41
N ASP A 234 0.50 -10.46 19.41
CA ASP A 234 1.64 -10.01 20.22
C ASP A 234 1.22 -9.90 21.69
N CYS A 235 2.09 -9.37 22.55
CA CYS A 235 1.82 -9.23 23.98
C CYS A 235 0.75 -8.19 24.35
N HIS A 236 0.15 -7.47 23.38
CA HIS A 236 -0.88 -6.47 23.62
C HIS A 236 -2.22 -6.79 22.94
N VAL A 237 -2.24 -7.67 21.93
CA VAL A 237 -3.40 -7.82 21.05
C VAL A 237 -3.92 -9.25 20.97
N GLN A 238 -5.08 -9.49 21.61
CA GLN A 238 -5.87 -10.70 21.37
C GLN A 238 -6.54 -10.64 19.99
N VAL A 239 -6.45 -11.72 19.21
CA VAL A 239 -7.08 -11.83 17.89
C VAL A 239 -8.52 -12.36 18.02
N LEU A 240 -9.43 -11.82 17.21
CA LEU A 240 -10.75 -12.42 16.97
C LEU A 240 -10.62 -13.44 15.85
N HIS A 241 -11.07 -14.67 16.08
CA HIS A 241 -10.99 -15.77 15.13
C HIS A 241 -12.34 -16.13 14.56
N ASP A 242 -12.35 -16.52 13.28
CA ASP A 242 -13.46 -17.23 12.66
C ASP A 242 -13.31 -18.73 12.92
N VAL A 243 -14.16 -19.27 13.79
CA VAL A 243 -14.19 -20.70 14.12
C VAL A 243 -15.35 -21.35 13.38
N TRP A 244 -15.06 -22.38 12.61
CA TRP A 244 -16.05 -23.07 11.79
C TRP A 244 -16.23 -24.52 12.22
N ALA A 245 -17.48 -24.99 12.23
CA ALA A 245 -17.78 -26.40 12.38
C ALA A 245 -18.94 -26.81 11.46
N ARG A 246 -18.98 -28.11 11.13
CA ARG A 246 -20.02 -28.70 10.28
C ARG A 246 -20.91 -29.56 11.14
N ILE A 247 -22.22 -29.38 11.00
CA ILE A 247 -23.23 -30.13 11.73
C ILE A 247 -24.08 -30.88 10.69
N PRO A 248 -24.19 -32.22 10.77
CA PRO A 248 -25.04 -32.97 9.85
C PRO A 248 -26.49 -32.46 9.89
N LEU A 249 -27.18 -32.43 8.74
CA LEU A 249 -28.57 -31.96 8.70
C LEU A 249 -29.51 -32.73 9.64
N ASP A 250 -29.31 -34.04 9.79
CA ASP A 250 -30.16 -34.88 10.65
C ASP A 250 -30.02 -34.53 12.15
N GLU A 251 -29.00 -33.75 12.51
CA GLU A 251 -28.84 -33.26 13.87
C GLU A 251 -29.73 -32.03 14.18
N LEU A 252 -30.13 -31.27 13.15
CA LEU A 252 -30.86 -30.00 13.28
C LEU A 252 -31.90 -29.81 12.15
N SER A 253 -33.18 -29.77 12.50
CA SER A 253 -34.26 -29.42 11.57
C SER A 253 -34.38 -27.91 11.33
N PRO A 254 -35.03 -27.45 10.24
CA PRO A 254 -35.53 -26.08 10.15
C PRO A 254 -36.55 -25.80 11.26
N GLY A 255 -36.53 -24.59 11.82
CA GLY A 255 -37.40 -24.19 12.93
C GLY A 255 -36.68 -23.41 14.03
N VAL A 256 -37.40 -23.11 15.12
CA VAL A 256 -36.84 -22.43 16.30
C VAL A 256 -36.18 -23.46 17.20
N HIS A 257 -34.94 -23.20 17.60
CA HIS A 257 -34.15 -24.08 18.45
C HIS A 257 -33.50 -23.28 19.59
N GLN A 258 -33.45 -23.88 20.79
CA GLN A 258 -32.70 -23.35 21.92
C GLN A 258 -31.30 -23.95 21.93
N PHE A 259 -30.29 -23.09 21.82
CA PHE A 259 -28.90 -23.50 21.80
C PHE A 259 -28.19 -23.21 23.12
N ARG A 260 -27.21 -24.05 23.45
CA ARG A 260 -26.26 -23.83 24.53
C ARG A 260 -24.84 -24.14 24.07
N LEU A 261 -23.97 -23.12 24.06
CA LEU A 261 -22.54 -23.25 23.78
C LEU A 261 -21.76 -23.37 25.10
N VAL A 262 -20.99 -24.43 25.26
CA VAL A 262 -20.25 -24.76 26.50
C VAL A 262 -18.75 -24.66 26.27
N ASN A 263 -18.05 -23.89 27.12
CA ASN A 263 -16.60 -23.86 27.17
C ASN A 263 -16.11 -25.01 28.06
N ARG A 264 -15.35 -25.95 27.48
CA ARG A 264 -14.80 -27.12 28.20
C ARG A 264 -13.37 -26.91 28.68
N HIS A 265 -12.76 -25.76 28.45
CA HIS A 265 -11.43 -25.47 28.97
C HIS A 265 -11.48 -25.27 30.50
N GLU A 266 -10.45 -25.75 31.20
CA GLU A 266 -10.39 -25.72 32.67
C GLU A 266 -9.88 -24.40 33.28
N GLN A 267 -9.33 -23.50 32.46
CA GLN A 267 -8.56 -22.34 32.92
C GLN A 267 -8.98 -21.08 32.19
N TYR A 268 -9.07 -21.13 30.87
CA TYR A 268 -9.33 -19.93 30.08
C TYR A 268 -10.81 -19.75 29.72
N PRO A 269 -11.38 -18.54 29.88
CA PRO A 269 -12.70 -18.19 29.38
C PRO A 269 -12.75 -18.21 27.85
N LEU A 270 -13.97 -18.37 27.31
CA LEU A 270 -14.28 -18.19 25.90
C LEU A 270 -15.11 -16.91 25.75
N LEU A 271 -14.66 -16.02 24.87
CA LEU A 271 -15.35 -14.78 24.55
C LEU A 271 -16.00 -14.94 23.17
N VAL A 272 -17.30 -14.69 23.08
CA VAL A 272 -18.07 -14.86 21.84
C VAL A 272 -18.73 -13.55 21.45
N ASN A 273 -18.44 -13.09 20.24
CA ASN A 273 -19.01 -11.88 19.68
C ASN A 273 -20.19 -12.15 18.75
N ARG A 274 -20.20 -13.30 18.08
CA ARG A 274 -21.27 -13.69 17.14
C ARG A 274 -21.32 -15.20 17.00
N VAL A 275 -22.54 -15.71 16.89
CA VAL A 275 -22.82 -17.07 16.43
C VAL A 275 -23.68 -16.99 15.19
N SER A 276 -23.34 -17.75 14.15
CA SER A 276 -24.24 -17.96 13.03
C SER A 276 -24.30 -19.40 12.56
N LEU A 277 -25.47 -19.79 12.06
CA LEU A 277 -25.70 -21.05 11.38
C LEU A 277 -26.32 -20.76 10.02
N ARG A 278 -25.78 -21.39 8.99
CA ARG A 278 -26.37 -21.36 7.64
C ARG A 278 -26.35 -22.75 7.02
N PRO A 279 -27.35 -23.10 6.22
CA PRO A 279 -27.27 -24.32 5.44
C PRO A 279 -26.22 -24.15 4.35
N LYS A 280 -25.47 -25.21 4.09
CA LYS A 280 -24.54 -25.29 2.97
C LYS A 280 -24.94 -26.52 2.17
N THR A 281 -25.44 -26.25 0.98
CA THR A 281 -25.91 -27.27 0.04
C THR A 281 -24.91 -27.43 -1.09
N ARG A 282 -24.71 -28.67 -1.53
CA ARG A 282 -23.83 -28.96 -2.65
C ARG A 282 -24.38 -30.09 -3.49
N ASP A 283 -24.64 -29.81 -4.76
CA ASP A 283 -25.20 -30.78 -5.69
C ASP A 283 -24.12 -31.67 -6.32
N HIS A 284 -24.47 -32.93 -6.59
CA HIS A 284 -23.68 -33.80 -7.43
C HIS A 284 -23.47 -33.15 -8.80
N LEU A 285 -22.23 -33.16 -9.28
CA LEU A 285 -21.77 -32.48 -10.49
C LEU A 285 -21.73 -30.94 -10.40
N ALA A 286 -21.86 -30.34 -9.22
CA ALA A 286 -21.62 -28.90 -9.08
C ALA A 286 -20.20 -28.55 -9.57
N MET A 287 -20.10 -27.63 -10.53
CA MET A 287 -18.85 -27.26 -11.17
C MET A 287 -18.38 -25.87 -10.72
N GLN A 288 -17.06 -25.72 -10.62
CA GLN A 288 -16.40 -24.43 -10.46
C GLN A 288 -15.36 -24.27 -11.56
N ALA A 289 -15.44 -23.18 -12.31
CA ALA A 289 -14.46 -22.76 -13.31
C ALA A 289 -13.84 -21.43 -12.87
N PRO A 290 -12.62 -21.08 -13.33
CA PRO A 290 -12.04 -19.79 -13.03
C PRO A 290 -12.89 -18.67 -13.63
N VAL A 291 -12.93 -17.52 -12.95
CA VAL A 291 -13.68 -16.35 -13.43
C VAL A 291 -13.05 -15.82 -14.72
N TRP A 292 -11.73 -15.88 -14.80
CA TRP A 292 -10.98 -15.49 -16.00
C TRP A 292 -9.78 -16.40 -16.22
N ALA A 293 -9.32 -16.51 -17.46
CA ALA A 293 -8.11 -17.26 -17.82
C ALA A 293 -7.34 -16.58 -18.95
N LEU A 294 -6.10 -17.03 -19.17
CA LEU A 294 -5.24 -16.59 -20.27
C LEU A 294 -5.04 -17.72 -21.27
N VAL A 295 -5.00 -17.40 -22.56
CA VAL A 295 -4.68 -18.37 -23.61
C VAL A 295 -3.30 -18.97 -23.35
N GLY A 296 -3.19 -20.29 -23.49
CA GLY A 296 -1.95 -21.04 -23.27
C GLY A 296 -1.56 -21.24 -21.80
N GLN A 297 -2.27 -20.65 -20.84
CA GLN A 297 -2.06 -20.90 -19.42
C GLN A 297 -3.01 -21.97 -18.88
N GLU A 298 -2.54 -22.76 -17.91
CA GLU A 298 -3.35 -23.79 -17.28
C GLU A 298 -4.49 -23.17 -16.47
N ALA A 299 -5.70 -23.67 -16.69
CA ALA A 299 -6.92 -23.37 -15.97
C ALA A 299 -7.44 -24.66 -15.33
N ILE A 300 -7.87 -24.60 -14.07
CA ILE A 300 -8.39 -25.77 -13.35
C ILE A 300 -9.90 -25.65 -13.22
N VAL A 301 -10.61 -26.71 -13.63
CA VAL A 301 -12.05 -26.84 -13.46
C VAL A 301 -12.30 -27.92 -12.42
N SER A 302 -13.06 -27.59 -11.38
CA SER A 302 -13.38 -28.53 -10.31
C SER A 302 -14.81 -29.02 -10.45
N VAL A 303 -15.02 -30.33 -10.32
CA VAL A 303 -16.33 -30.99 -10.32
C VAL A 303 -16.53 -31.65 -8.96
N TYR A 304 -17.65 -31.35 -8.30
CA TYR A 304 -18.02 -32.03 -7.07
C TYR A 304 -18.75 -33.34 -7.33
N LEU A 305 -18.33 -34.41 -6.68
CA LEU A 305 -18.97 -35.71 -6.73
C LEU A 305 -19.44 -36.09 -5.33
N HIS A 306 -20.75 -36.04 -5.07
CA HIS A 306 -21.32 -36.62 -3.85
C HIS A 306 -21.20 -38.16 -3.80
N ARG A 307 -21.23 -38.81 -4.96
CA ARG A 307 -21.21 -40.27 -5.12
C ARG A 307 -20.26 -40.69 -6.22
N ARG A 308 -19.80 -41.95 -6.16
CA ARG A 308 -18.94 -42.52 -7.20
C ARG A 308 -19.67 -42.53 -8.55
N ALA A 309 -19.09 -41.91 -9.58
CA ALA A 309 -19.73 -41.76 -10.89
C ALA A 309 -18.71 -41.79 -12.04
N PRO A 310 -19.03 -42.43 -13.19
CA PRO A 310 -18.29 -42.25 -14.43
C PRO A 310 -18.72 -40.92 -15.07
N ILE A 311 -17.81 -39.96 -15.11
CA ILE A 311 -18.10 -38.62 -15.66
C ILE A 311 -17.48 -38.42 -17.03
N GLU A 312 -18.16 -37.64 -17.87
CA GLU A 312 -17.70 -37.20 -19.18
C GLU A 312 -17.70 -35.68 -19.23
N LEU A 313 -16.57 -35.07 -19.57
CA LEU A 313 -16.48 -33.63 -19.80
C LEU A 313 -16.74 -33.29 -21.26
N GLN A 314 -17.60 -32.32 -21.48
CA GLN A 314 -17.99 -31.81 -22.79
C GLN A 314 -17.62 -30.32 -22.88
N TYR A 315 -16.83 -29.98 -23.89
CA TYR A 315 -16.34 -28.63 -24.16
C TYR A 315 -16.01 -28.48 -25.66
N ASP A 316 -15.91 -27.25 -26.16
CA ASP A 316 -15.49 -27.00 -27.54
C ASP A 316 -13.95 -27.18 -27.68
N PRO A 317 -13.46 -28.17 -28.45
CA PRO A 317 -12.03 -28.40 -28.61
C PRO A 317 -11.29 -27.29 -29.35
N ARG A 318 -12.01 -26.32 -29.94
CA ARG A 318 -11.42 -25.11 -30.53
C ARG A 318 -11.11 -24.04 -29.48
N LEU A 319 -11.78 -24.09 -28.32
CA LEU A 319 -11.64 -23.10 -27.25
C LEU A 319 -10.85 -23.64 -26.06
N LEU A 320 -10.92 -24.94 -25.78
CA LEU A 320 -10.29 -25.58 -24.63
C LEU A 320 -9.64 -26.91 -25.00
N LYS A 321 -8.56 -27.26 -24.28
CA LYS A 321 -7.91 -28.57 -24.33
C LYS A 321 -7.69 -29.12 -22.92
N ALA A 322 -8.21 -30.31 -22.61
CA ALA A 322 -7.83 -31.01 -21.37
C ALA A 322 -6.37 -31.49 -21.43
N ILE A 323 -5.61 -31.29 -20.34
CA ILE A 323 -4.24 -31.79 -20.19
C ILE A 323 -4.26 -33.26 -19.76
N ASP A 324 -5.05 -33.57 -18.72
CA ASP A 324 -5.32 -34.93 -18.26
C ASP A 324 -6.81 -35.22 -18.44
N PRO A 325 -7.23 -35.74 -19.60
CA PRO A 325 -8.64 -36.06 -19.82
C PRO A 325 -9.07 -37.15 -18.84
N VAL A 326 -10.23 -36.94 -18.21
CA VAL A 326 -10.86 -37.96 -17.37
C VAL A 326 -11.27 -39.15 -18.24
N ASP A 327 -10.89 -40.36 -17.85
CA ASP A 327 -11.36 -41.58 -18.51
C ASP A 327 -12.86 -41.81 -18.17
N PRO A 328 -13.77 -41.69 -19.15
CA PRO A 328 -15.20 -41.83 -18.91
C PRO A 328 -15.65 -43.27 -18.63
N SER A 329 -14.73 -44.25 -18.67
CA SER A 329 -14.98 -45.65 -18.31
C SER A 329 -14.65 -45.95 -16.85
N GLU A 330 -13.84 -45.13 -16.19
CA GLU A 330 -13.42 -45.32 -14.81
C GLU A 330 -14.23 -44.44 -13.84
N PRO A 331 -15.04 -45.02 -12.93
CA PRO A 331 -15.81 -44.21 -12.00
C PRO A 331 -14.92 -43.56 -10.93
N ILE A 332 -14.97 -42.23 -10.87
CA ILE A 332 -14.26 -41.41 -9.88
C ILE A 332 -15.03 -41.44 -8.57
N GLY A 333 -14.30 -41.57 -7.45
CA GLY A 333 -14.87 -41.56 -6.10
C GLY A 333 -15.48 -40.21 -5.70
N PRO A 334 -16.23 -40.16 -4.57
CA PRO A 334 -16.73 -38.91 -4.01
C PRO A 334 -15.61 -37.91 -3.69
N GLY A 335 -15.92 -36.62 -3.76
CA GLY A 335 -14.99 -35.53 -3.47
C GLY A 335 -14.89 -34.51 -4.60
N LEU A 336 -13.83 -33.70 -4.57
CA LEU A 336 -13.52 -32.75 -5.63
C LEU A 336 -12.64 -33.42 -6.69
N CYS A 337 -13.12 -33.47 -7.93
CA CYS A 337 -12.34 -33.88 -9.08
C CYS A 337 -11.85 -32.62 -9.80
N GLU A 338 -10.53 -32.43 -9.90
CA GLU A 338 -9.93 -31.31 -10.63
C GLU A 338 -9.47 -31.77 -12.00
N VAL A 339 -9.86 -31.01 -13.03
CA VAL A 339 -9.45 -31.25 -14.41
C VAL A 339 -8.70 -30.04 -14.91
N ARG A 340 -7.45 -30.29 -15.34
CA ARG A 340 -6.56 -29.27 -15.89
C ARG A 340 -6.87 -29.07 -17.36
N MET A 341 -7.08 -27.82 -17.75
CA MET A 341 -7.43 -27.41 -19.11
C MET A 341 -6.54 -26.25 -19.57
N ILE A 342 -6.35 -26.11 -20.87
CA ILE A 342 -5.66 -24.98 -21.49
C ILE A 342 -6.66 -24.26 -22.40
N PRO A 343 -6.97 -22.98 -22.15
CA PRO A 343 -7.68 -22.16 -23.11
C PRO A 343 -6.85 -21.93 -24.37
N LEU A 344 -7.48 -22.08 -25.53
CA LEU A 344 -6.83 -22.04 -26.84
C LEU A 344 -7.12 -20.76 -27.64
N ALA A 345 -8.15 -20.01 -27.26
CA ALA A 345 -8.55 -18.78 -27.93
C ALA A 345 -9.23 -17.81 -26.96
N ALA A 346 -9.17 -16.51 -27.27
CA ALA A 346 -9.95 -15.48 -26.59
C ALA A 346 -11.45 -15.76 -26.69
N GLY A 347 -12.21 -15.51 -25.62
CA GLY A 347 -13.64 -15.83 -25.60
C GLY A 347 -14.38 -15.40 -24.35
N ARG A 348 -15.69 -15.23 -24.46
CA ARG A 348 -16.61 -14.95 -23.34
C ARG A 348 -17.49 -16.15 -23.03
N ASN A 349 -17.76 -16.36 -21.74
CA ASN A 349 -18.63 -17.41 -21.24
C ASN A 349 -18.33 -18.79 -21.85
N VAL A 350 -17.04 -19.16 -21.92
CA VAL A 350 -16.58 -20.41 -22.56
C VAL A 350 -17.17 -21.59 -21.79
N PRO A 351 -18.11 -22.35 -22.39
CA PRO A 351 -18.93 -23.30 -21.65
C PRO A 351 -18.21 -24.62 -21.41
N ILE A 352 -18.46 -25.21 -20.25
CA ILE A 352 -17.95 -26.51 -19.84
C ILE A 352 -19.10 -27.27 -19.19
N GLN A 353 -19.36 -28.48 -19.66
CA GLN A 353 -20.39 -29.35 -19.13
C GLN A 353 -19.77 -30.64 -18.64
N VAL A 354 -20.27 -31.16 -17.52
CA VAL A 354 -19.96 -32.51 -17.06
C VAL A 354 -21.23 -33.34 -17.08
N ARG A 355 -21.12 -34.60 -17.49
CA ARG A 355 -22.24 -35.55 -17.53
C ARG A 355 -21.89 -36.80 -16.75
N ASP A 356 -22.75 -37.21 -15.82
CA ASP A 356 -22.70 -38.57 -15.26
C ASP A 356 -23.26 -39.53 -16.32
N ARG A 357 -22.40 -40.40 -16.86
CA ARG A 357 -22.78 -41.33 -17.93
C ARG A 357 -23.76 -42.40 -17.47
N ARG A 358 -23.84 -42.66 -16.17
CA ARG A 358 -24.75 -43.67 -15.61
C ARG A 358 -26.16 -43.12 -15.45
N THR A 359 -26.30 -41.91 -14.92
CA THR A 359 -27.62 -41.31 -14.63
C THR A 359 -28.12 -40.36 -15.72
N GLY A 360 -27.21 -39.82 -16.52
CA GLY A 360 -27.50 -38.76 -17.49
C GLY A 360 -27.57 -37.37 -16.88
N GLN A 361 -27.39 -37.21 -15.56
CA GLN A 361 -27.36 -35.91 -14.88
C GLN A 361 -26.19 -35.06 -15.42
N THR A 362 -26.37 -33.74 -15.48
CA THR A 362 -25.37 -32.82 -16.00
C THR A 362 -25.11 -31.65 -15.06
N GLY A 363 -23.85 -31.27 -14.90
CA GLY A 363 -23.41 -30.01 -14.31
C GLY A 363 -22.87 -29.07 -15.37
N HIS A 364 -22.89 -27.76 -15.09
CA HIS A 364 -22.42 -26.74 -16.02
C HIS A 364 -21.58 -25.70 -15.30
N ALA A 365 -20.54 -25.21 -15.97
CA ALA A 365 -19.79 -24.01 -15.62
C ALA A 365 -19.38 -23.27 -16.90
N ALA A 366 -18.86 -22.07 -16.75
CA ALA A 366 -18.23 -21.35 -17.83
C ALA A 366 -17.06 -20.52 -17.31
N ILE A 367 -15.99 -20.42 -18.11
CA ILE A 367 -14.96 -19.41 -17.88
C ILE A 367 -15.52 -18.09 -18.39
N ALA A 368 -15.73 -17.10 -17.51
CA ALA A 368 -16.47 -15.90 -17.88
C ALA A 368 -15.72 -15.06 -18.94
N ALA A 369 -14.39 -15.03 -18.87
CA ALA A 369 -13.53 -14.36 -19.85
C ALA A 369 -12.19 -15.10 -20.04
N VAL A 370 -11.82 -15.34 -21.29
CA VAL A 370 -10.48 -15.83 -21.67
C VAL A 370 -9.80 -14.74 -22.48
N TYR A 371 -8.62 -14.28 -22.08
CA TYR A 371 -7.86 -13.24 -22.77
C TYR A 371 -6.64 -13.83 -23.47
N ASP A 372 -6.30 -13.29 -24.64
CA ASP A 372 -5.11 -13.65 -25.42
C ASP A 372 -4.16 -12.45 -25.46
N LEU A 373 -3.22 -12.41 -24.52
CA LEU A 373 -2.39 -11.23 -24.23
C LEU A 373 -0.92 -11.52 -24.41
N GLN A 374 -0.15 -10.50 -24.79
CA GLN A 374 1.30 -10.60 -24.73
C GLN A 374 1.78 -10.69 -23.28
N PRO A 375 2.61 -11.69 -22.91
CA PRO A 375 3.08 -11.81 -21.55
C PRO A 375 4.02 -10.67 -21.17
N GLU A 376 3.88 -10.14 -19.96
CA GLU A 376 4.88 -9.24 -19.37
C GLU A 376 6.21 -9.97 -19.14
N THR A 377 7.33 -9.28 -19.40
CA THR A 377 8.66 -9.83 -19.11
C THR A 377 8.90 -9.85 -17.60
N SER A 378 8.73 -11.03 -17.02
CA SER A 378 8.53 -11.33 -15.60
C SER A 378 7.12 -11.02 -15.11
N GLU A 379 6.34 -12.08 -14.87
CA GLU A 379 5.01 -12.03 -14.28
C GLU A 379 4.99 -11.24 -12.96
N VAL A 380 4.00 -10.35 -12.80
CA VAL A 380 3.74 -9.66 -11.53
C VAL A 380 3.16 -10.64 -10.53
N LYS A 381 3.78 -10.72 -9.36
CA LYS A 381 3.28 -11.54 -8.26
C LYS A 381 2.39 -10.72 -7.33
N VAL A 382 1.17 -11.19 -7.08
CA VAL A 382 0.18 -10.53 -6.23
C VAL A 382 -0.25 -11.50 -5.15
N GLY A 383 -0.24 -11.08 -3.89
CA GLY A 383 -0.49 -12.00 -2.80
C GLY A 383 -0.67 -11.38 -1.42
N TYR A 384 -0.40 -12.20 -0.44
CA TYR A 384 -0.51 -11.86 0.98
C TYR A 384 0.43 -12.71 1.82
N ASP A 385 0.65 -12.26 3.05
CA ASP A 385 1.39 -12.94 4.09
C ASP A 385 0.45 -13.73 5.01
N MET A 386 0.95 -14.85 5.53
CA MET A 386 0.25 -15.80 6.38
C MET A 386 0.63 -15.71 7.86
N THR A 387 1.11 -14.56 8.32
CA THR A 387 1.49 -14.31 9.71
C THR A 387 0.33 -14.48 10.68
N THR A 388 -0.88 -14.11 10.26
CA THR A 388 -2.08 -14.32 11.09
C THR A 388 -2.77 -15.64 10.78
N VAL A 389 -2.08 -16.67 10.32
CA VAL A 389 -2.64 -18.00 10.09
C VAL A 389 -1.88 -18.99 10.99
N PRO A 390 -2.53 -19.91 11.71
CA PRO A 390 -1.81 -21.00 12.38
C PRO A 390 -1.06 -21.86 11.37
N HIS A 391 0.22 -22.13 11.64
CA HIS A 391 1.03 -23.03 10.81
C HIS A 391 1.11 -24.39 11.50
N ASP A 392 -0.03 -25.09 11.54
CA ASP A 392 -0.20 -26.36 12.24
C ASP A 392 -1.02 -27.38 11.41
N ALA A 393 -1.36 -28.52 12.02
CA ALA A 393 -2.08 -29.61 11.37
C ALA A 393 -3.61 -29.45 11.38
N THR A 394 -4.16 -28.30 11.81
CA THR A 394 -5.62 -28.07 11.87
C THR A 394 -6.28 -28.03 10.49
N GLY A 395 -5.50 -27.80 9.44
CA GLY A 395 -5.97 -27.74 8.05
C GLY A 395 -6.43 -26.35 7.58
N GLU A 396 -6.37 -25.32 8.44
CA GLU A 396 -6.70 -23.94 8.05
C GLU A 396 -5.81 -23.45 6.90
N MET A 397 -4.51 -23.77 6.97
CA MET A 397 -3.55 -23.46 5.91
C MET A 397 -3.92 -24.13 4.58
N ASP A 398 -4.24 -25.42 4.60
CA ASP A 398 -4.65 -26.16 3.39
C ASP A 398 -5.91 -25.56 2.77
N TRP A 399 -6.89 -25.17 3.61
CA TRP A 399 -8.10 -24.49 3.16
C TRP A 399 -7.82 -23.11 2.55
N LEU A 400 -6.91 -22.32 3.13
CA LEU A 400 -6.55 -21.01 2.61
C LEU A 400 -5.81 -21.10 1.27
N LEU A 401 -4.90 -22.06 1.11
CA LEU A 401 -4.22 -22.29 -0.16
C LEU A 401 -5.21 -22.70 -1.25
N ASP A 402 -6.14 -23.60 -0.93
CA ASP A 402 -7.24 -23.99 -1.80
C ASP A 402 -8.18 -22.81 -2.13
N TYR A 403 -8.54 -21.98 -1.15
CA TYR A 403 -9.32 -20.76 -1.36
C TYR A 403 -8.60 -19.78 -2.30
N THR A 404 -7.31 -19.58 -2.11
CA THR A 404 -6.49 -18.69 -2.95
C THR A 404 -6.47 -19.15 -4.39
N HIS A 405 -6.28 -20.45 -4.60
CA HIS A 405 -6.35 -21.05 -5.94
C HIS A 405 -7.75 -20.90 -6.55
N ARG A 406 -8.79 -21.43 -5.90
CA ARG A 406 -10.15 -21.51 -6.45
C ARG A 406 -10.82 -20.16 -6.68
N THR A 407 -10.44 -19.15 -5.90
CA THR A 407 -11.00 -17.78 -6.04
C THR A 407 -10.10 -16.84 -6.82
N GLN A 408 -8.95 -17.31 -7.32
CA GLN A 408 -7.94 -16.49 -7.98
C GLN A 408 -7.56 -15.26 -7.14
N LEU A 409 -7.37 -15.45 -5.82
CA LEU A 409 -7.06 -14.34 -4.90
C LEU A 409 -5.71 -13.69 -5.23
N GLY A 410 -4.78 -14.46 -5.76
CA GLY A 410 -3.44 -14.04 -6.15
C GLY A 410 -2.62 -15.24 -6.61
N ASN A 411 -1.38 -14.98 -7.02
CA ASN A 411 -0.38 -15.99 -7.40
C ASN A 411 0.86 -15.97 -6.48
N LEU A 412 0.77 -15.33 -5.30
CA LEU A 412 1.86 -15.29 -4.31
C LEU A 412 1.32 -15.54 -2.91
N VAL A 413 2.07 -16.35 -2.17
CA VAL A 413 1.89 -16.56 -0.73
C VAL A 413 3.23 -16.37 -0.03
N VAL A 414 3.21 -15.56 1.03
CA VAL A 414 4.36 -15.37 1.92
C VAL A 414 4.13 -16.15 3.20
N PHE A 415 4.98 -17.15 3.44
CA PHE A 415 4.97 -17.90 4.69
C PHE A 415 5.89 -17.19 5.68
N ARG A 416 5.29 -16.64 6.73
CA ARG A 416 5.99 -16.02 7.86
C ARG A 416 5.39 -16.52 9.18
N PRO A 417 6.13 -17.26 10.01
CA PRO A 417 5.56 -17.88 11.19
C PRO A 417 5.82 -16.98 12.40
N PHE A 418 4.76 -16.53 13.08
CA PHE A 418 4.90 -15.66 14.26
C PHE A 418 4.96 -16.50 15.55
N ASN A 419 6.06 -16.42 16.30
CA ASN A 419 6.29 -17.17 17.55
C ASN A 419 5.91 -18.68 17.50
N PRO A 420 6.26 -19.45 16.45
CA PRO A 420 5.71 -20.79 16.29
C PRO A 420 6.40 -21.81 17.21
N PRO A 421 5.69 -22.85 17.67
CA PRO A 421 6.31 -24.11 18.08
C PRO A 421 7.04 -24.75 16.88
N PRO A 422 7.88 -25.80 17.07
CA PRO A 422 8.49 -26.51 15.95
C PRO A 422 7.41 -27.08 15.02
N ILE A 423 7.43 -26.68 13.75
CA ILE A 423 6.48 -27.13 12.73
C ILE A 423 7.04 -28.35 12.02
N ASP A 424 6.19 -29.35 11.78
CA ASP A 424 6.57 -30.56 11.06
C ASP A 424 6.97 -30.23 9.60
N GLY A 425 8.19 -30.61 9.23
CA GLY A 425 8.71 -30.47 7.87
C GLY A 425 7.83 -31.12 6.79
N VAL A 426 7.02 -32.12 7.16
CA VAL A 426 6.05 -32.74 6.24
C VAL A 426 4.96 -31.76 5.84
N LEU A 427 4.47 -30.92 6.76
CA LEU A 427 3.47 -29.89 6.44
C LEU A 427 4.06 -28.84 5.51
N TRP A 428 5.28 -28.37 5.79
CA TRP A 428 5.98 -27.42 4.92
C TRP A 428 6.12 -27.93 3.50
N ARG A 429 6.55 -29.19 3.36
CA ARG A 429 6.69 -29.81 2.05
C ARG A 429 5.35 -29.93 1.34
N ARG A 430 4.30 -30.37 2.03
CA ARG A 430 2.94 -30.50 1.47
C ARG A 430 2.40 -29.17 0.95
N TRP A 431 2.52 -28.10 1.73
CA TRP A 431 2.08 -26.77 1.31
C TRP A 431 2.91 -26.24 0.14
N GLY A 432 4.22 -26.46 0.14
CA GLY A 432 5.08 -26.14 -1.00
C GLY A 432 4.66 -26.90 -2.28
N GLU A 433 4.41 -28.20 -2.17
CA GLU A 433 3.98 -29.05 -3.30
C GLU A 433 2.61 -28.62 -3.84
N PHE A 434 1.69 -28.20 -2.95
CA PHE A 434 0.43 -27.59 -3.34
C PHE A 434 0.69 -26.31 -4.14
N CYS A 435 1.47 -25.37 -3.61
CA CYS A 435 1.80 -24.12 -4.30
C CYS A 435 2.43 -24.37 -5.68
N ASN A 436 3.35 -25.32 -5.78
CA ASN A 436 3.98 -25.68 -7.05
C ASN A 436 2.97 -26.24 -8.07
N ARG A 437 2.06 -27.12 -7.62
CA ARG A 437 1.00 -27.70 -8.48
C ARG A 437 0.07 -26.63 -9.03
N HIS A 438 -0.30 -25.64 -8.21
CA HIS A 438 -1.27 -24.61 -8.57
C HIS A 438 -0.63 -23.29 -9.05
N ARG A 439 0.67 -23.31 -9.37
CA ARG A 439 1.46 -22.15 -9.85
C ARG A 439 1.41 -20.93 -8.92
N ILE A 440 1.38 -21.18 -7.61
CA ILE A 440 1.45 -20.15 -6.57
C ILE A 440 2.92 -19.96 -6.20
N HIS A 441 3.42 -18.75 -6.39
CA HIS A 441 4.77 -18.36 -5.98
C HIS A 441 4.88 -18.29 -4.46
N VAL A 442 6.05 -18.66 -3.94
CA VAL A 442 6.30 -18.77 -2.50
C VAL A 442 7.46 -17.88 -2.09
N GLN A 443 7.24 -17.05 -1.07
CA GLN A 443 8.32 -16.47 -0.27
C GLN A 443 8.30 -17.04 1.14
N ALA A 444 9.50 -17.22 1.71
CA ALA A 444 9.71 -17.68 3.07
C ALA A 444 10.35 -16.56 3.89
N VAL A 445 9.66 -16.05 4.89
CA VAL A 445 10.12 -14.91 5.70
C VAL A 445 10.24 -15.35 7.14
N ASP A 446 11.42 -15.20 7.72
CA ASP A 446 11.75 -15.64 9.09
C ASP A 446 11.55 -17.16 9.32
N GLY A 447 12.64 -17.91 9.50
CA GLY A 447 12.60 -19.38 9.69
C GLY A 447 12.90 -20.18 8.40
N TYR A 448 12.46 -21.44 8.33
CA TYR A 448 12.57 -22.33 7.14
C TYR A 448 13.94 -22.97 6.84
N GLN A 449 14.78 -23.12 7.85
CA GLN A 449 16.13 -23.67 7.70
C GLN A 449 16.16 -25.16 7.29
N ASP A 450 15.05 -25.89 7.45
CA ASP A 450 14.94 -27.31 7.09
C ASP A 450 14.89 -27.56 5.57
N GLY A 451 14.59 -26.52 4.78
CA GLY A 451 14.51 -26.59 3.32
C GLY A 451 13.27 -27.30 2.76
N ASN A 452 12.34 -27.79 3.59
CA ASN A 452 11.20 -28.60 3.12
C ASN A 452 10.21 -27.80 2.29
N LEU A 453 9.89 -26.56 2.71
CA LEU A 453 9.04 -25.65 1.94
C LEU A 453 9.67 -25.32 0.58
N ILE A 454 10.98 -25.08 0.56
CA ILE A 454 11.77 -24.77 -0.64
C ILE A 454 11.72 -25.95 -1.61
N ALA A 455 11.91 -27.17 -1.10
CA ALA A 455 11.87 -28.38 -1.91
C ALA A 455 10.48 -28.62 -2.51
N GLY A 456 9.41 -28.42 -1.72
CA GLY A 456 8.04 -28.59 -2.19
C GLY A 456 7.63 -27.55 -3.24
N ALA A 457 7.96 -26.27 -3.01
CA ALA A 457 7.62 -25.17 -3.92
C ALA A 457 8.37 -25.21 -5.26
N GLY A 458 9.54 -25.87 -5.31
CA GLY A 458 10.27 -26.13 -6.55
C GLY A 458 10.59 -24.85 -7.35
N PRO A 459 10.19 -24.75 -8.64
CA PRO A 459 10.45 -23.57 -9.47
C PRO A 459 9.62 -22.34 -9.07
N HIS A 460 8.55 -22.50 -8.30
CA HIS A 460 7.72 -21.40 -7.80
C HIS A 460 8.23 -20.80 -6.48
N PHE A 461 9.34 -21.33 -5.94
CA PHE A 461 10.00 -20.70 -4.80
C PHE A 461 10.76 -19.44 -5.26
N MET A 462 10.34 -18.27 -4.76
CA MET A 462 10.93 -16.98 -5.12
C MET A 462 12.17 -16.66 -4.29
N ALA A 463 12.04 -16.62 -2.96
CA ALA A 463 13.12 -16.19 -2.07
C ALA A 463 12.89 -16.56 -0.60
N LEU A 464 13.98 -16.48 0.17
CA LEU A 464 13.96 -16.45 1.62
C LEU A 464 14.61 -15.16 2.17
N GLY A 465 14.35 -14.82 3.44
CA GLY A 465 15.08 -13.76 4.14
C GLY A 465 14.29 -13.17 5.31
N GLY A 466 14.80 -12.08 5.90
CA GLY A 466 14.20 -11.47 7.09
C GLY A 466 13.04 -10.52 6.77
N HIS A 467 12.04 -10.46 7.65
CA HIS A 467 10.94 -9.50 7.56
C HIS A 467 11.44 -8.05 7.60
N GLU A 468 12.18 -7.68 8.64
CA GLU A 468 12.82 -6.37 8.76
C GLU A 468 14.17 -6.49 9.48
N LEU A 469 15.28 -6.44 8.74
CA LEU A 469 16.61 -6.42 9.35
C LEU A 469 17.16 -4.99 9.51
N SER A 470 16.57 -4.01 8.82
CA SER A 470 16.99 -2.60 8.83
C SER A 470 16.65 -1.82 10.10
N MET A 471 15.98 -2.45 11.08
CA MET A 471 15.44 -1.79 12.28
C MET A 471 16.43 -0.91 13.02
N PHE A 472 17.71 -1.26 13.04
CA PHE A 472 18.75 -0.49 13.74
C PHE A 472 18.93 0.94 13.20
N THR A 473 18.45 1.26 11.98
CA THR A 473 18.44 2.63 11.44
C THR A 473 17.34 3.51 12.01
N TYR A 474 16.28 2.90 12.57
CA TYR A 474 15.09 3.59 13.06
C TYR A 474 14.57 3.02 14.39
N TYR A 475 15.40 2.35 15.17
CA TYR A 475 15.03 1.80 16.47
C TYR A 475 16.12 2.11 17.48
N GLY A 476 15.75 2.42 18.72
CA GLY A 476 16.69 2.58 19.84
C GLY A 476 17.57 3.84 19.83
N TYR A 477 18.43 3.94 20.85
CA TYR A 477 19.41 5.01 21.02
C TYR A 477 20.75 4.66 20.37
N PRO A 478 21.55 5.66 19.94
CA PRO A 478 22.90 5.45 19.44
C PRO A 478 23.77 4.61 20.39
N ASP A 479 24.47 3.60 19.86
CA ASP A 479 25.42 2.82 20.65
C ASP A 479 26.82 3.45 20.73
N ASN A 480 27.04 4.54 19.98
CA ASN A 480 28.25 5.34 19.96
C ASN A 480 29.53 4.60 19.51
N GLN A 481 29.42 3.49 18.77
CA GLN A 481 30.59 2.75 18.30
C GLN A 481 31.23 3.35 17.03
N CYS A 482 30.43 3.95 16.15
CA CYS A 482 30.90 4.55 14.90
C CYS A 482 31.38 5.99 15.13
N ARG A 483 32.43 6.41 14.42
CA ARG A 483 33.02 7.76 14.47
C ARG A 483 32.77 8.57 13.21
N THR A 484 32.52 7.91 12.07
CA THR A 484 32.28 8.54 10.77
C THR A 484 31.04 7.96 10.09
N MET A 485 30.50 8.71 9.12
CA MET A 485 29.38 8.23 8.29
C MET A 485 29.75 6.97 7.50
N LYS A 486 31.02 6.85 7.09
CA LYS A 486 31.57 5.67 6.43
C LYS A 486 31.57 4.45 7.34
N GLU A 487 32.05 4.58 8.57
CA GLU A 487 32.04 3.48 9.55
C GLU A 487 30.60 2.97 9.80
N SER A 488 29.62 3.88 9.87
CA SER A 488 28.21 3.50 9.98
C SER A 488 27.71 2.68 8.77
N VAL A 489 28.07 3.07 7.54
CA VAL A 489 27.76 2.28 6.32
C VAL A 489 28.46 0.93 6.35
N GLU A 490 29.75 0.89 6.66
CA GLU A 490 30.51 -0.35 6.69
C GLU A 490 29.93 -1.34 7.71
N ARG A 491 29.50 -0.85 8.87
CA ARG A 491 28.82 -1.65 9.88
C ARG A 491 27.44 -2.13 9.43
N TYR A 492 26.66 -1.28 8.76
CA TYR A 492 25.40 -1.68 8.10
C TYR A 492 25.64 -2.85 7.15
N LEU A 493 26.59 -2.68 6.22
CA LEU A 493 26.90 -3.70 5.20
C LEU A 493 27.37 -5.00 5.84
N ASN A 494 28.23 -4.93 6.86
CA ASN A 494 28.75 -6.11 7.54
C ASN A 494 27.65 -6.89 8.28
N HIS A 495 26.68 -6.20 8.88
CA HIS A 495 25.53 -6.85 9.51
C HIS A 495 24.74 -7.69 8.52
N PHE A 496 24.36 -7.11 7.37
CA PHE A 496 23.62 -7.83 6.34
C PHE A 496 24.44 -8.93 5.66
N ARG A 497 25.73 -8.69 5.37
CA ARG A 497 26.60 -9.69 4.71
C ARG A 497 26.69 -11.00 5.49
N GLN A 498 26.77 -10.92 6.82
CA GLN A 498 26.81 -12.11 7.68
C GLN A 498 25.52 -12.93 7.56
N ASP A 499 24.38 -12.25 7.64
CA ASP A 499 23.05 -12.85 7.56
C ASP A 499 22.75 -13.45 6.17
N ILE A 500 23.14 -12.73 5.11
CA ILE A 500 23.03 -13.15 3.71
C ILE A 500 23.91 -14.38 3.44
N ALA A 501 25.17 -14.37 3.89
CA ALA A 501 26.08 -15.49 3.68
C ALA A 501 25.56 -16.77 4.33
N GLN A 502 24.96 -16.68 5.52
CA GLN A 502 24.33 -17.82 6.19
C GLN A 502 23.19 -18.42 5.35
N ARG A 503 22.35 -17.56 4.78
CA ARG A 503 21.14 -17.92 4.02
C ARG A 503 21.44 -18.41 2.60
N LYS A 504 22.42 -17.82 1.91
CA LYS A 504 22.84 -18.24 0.56
C LYS A 504 23.32 -19.69 0.50
N ARG A 505 23.72 -20.30 1.63
CA ARG A 505 24.02 -21.74 1.72
C ARG A 505 22.83 -22.65 1.36
N LEU A 506 21.60 -22.13 1.40
CA LEU A 506 20.39 -22.84 0.96
C LEU A 506 20.17 -22.76 -0.57
N GLY A 507 21.03 -22.04 -1.31
CA GLY A 507 21.07 -22.05 -2.78
C GLY A 507 19.94 -21.28 -3.47
N ARG A 508 19.33 -20.28 -2.83
CA ARG A 508 18.19 -19.51 -3.35
C ARG A 508 18.41 -17.99 -3.25
N LYS A 509 17.59 -17.23 -3.98
CA LYS A 509 17.55 -15.76 -3.89
C LYS A 509 17.18 -15.32 -2.46
N ILE A 510 17.79 -14.22 -2.02
CA ILE A 510 17.60 -13.62 -0.71
C ILE A 510 16.90 -12.28 -0.86
N GLY A 511 15.73 -12.14 -0.22
CA GLY A 511 14.98 -10.88 -0.17
C GLY A 511 14.81 -10.39 1.27
N TYR A 512 14.89 -9.08 1.50
CA TYR A 512 14.64 -8.47 2.81
C TYR A 512 13.53 -7.42 2.72
N GLY A 513 12.73 -7.33 3.79
CA GLY A 513 11.90 -6.14 4.00
C GLY A 513 12.72 -5.00 4.60
N ASP A 514 12.33 -3.78 4.25
CA ASP A 514 13.01 -2.54 4.64
C ASP A 514 12.00 -1.40 4.77
N ALA A 515 11.83 -0.88 5.99
CA ALA A 515 11.04 0.31 6.32
C ALA A 515 11.87 1.61 6.42
N GLY A 516 13.21 1.51 6.44
CA GLY A 516 14.10 2.62 6.77
C GLY A 516 14.65 3.39 5.56
N GLY A 517 14.36 2.95 4.34
CA GLY A 517 14.94 3.50 3.11
C GLY A 517 16.40 3.06 2.88
N GLY A 518 16.84 1.99 3.54
CA GLY A 518 18.21 1.46 3.49
C GLY A 518 18.53 0.66 2.22
N HIS A 519 17.65 0.67 1.22
CA HIS A 519 17.62 -0.27 0.11
C HIS A 519 18.95 -0.44 -0.62
N ARG A 520 19.62 0.68 -0.94
CA ARG A 520 20.91 0.65 -1.65
C ARG A 520 21.99 -0.10 -0.87
N TYR A 521 21.98 0.01 0.45
CA TYR A 521 22.96 -0.64 1.31
C TYR A 521 22.61 -2.12 1.49
N THR A 522 21.34 -2.47 1.62
CA THR A 522 20.88 -3.86 1.64
C THR A 522 21.27 -4.60 0.35
N LEU A 523 21.07 -3.97 -0.82
CA LEU A 523 21.49 -4.53 -2.11
C LEU A 523 23.02 -4.59 -2.22
N ALA A 524 23.74 -3.54 -1.82
CA ALA A 524 25.21 -3.54 -1.81
C ALA A 524 25.82 -4.57 -0.83
N ALA A 525 25.07 -5.01 0.18
CA ALA A 525 25.45 -6.11 1.06
C ALA A 525 25.27 -7.50 0.40
N GLY A 526 24.57 -7.57 -0.73
CA GLY A 526 24.43 -8.76 -1.56
C GLY A 526 23.04 -9.41 -1.54
N ALA A 527 21.99 -8.70 -1.09
CA ALA A 527 20.61 -9.14 -1.26
C ALA A 527 20.22 -9.17 -2.75
N ASP A 528 19.35 -10.09 -3.15
CA ASP A 528 18.94 -10.27 -4.54
C ASP A 528 17.77 -9.34 -4.92
N PHE A 529 16.85 -9.06 -4.00
CA PHE A 529 15.83 -8.02 -4.18
C PHE A 529 15.33 -7.44 -2.85
N ILE A 530 14.58 -6.34 -2.93
CA ILE A 530 14.02 -5.62 -1.77
C ILE A 530 12.50 -5.71 -1.76
N ARG A 531 11.93 -5.88 -0.56
CA ARG A 531 10.52 -5.66 -0.25
C ARG A 531 10.43 -4.32 0.49
N ALA A 532 9.98 -3.26 -0.16
CA ALA A 532 9.80 -1.99 0.52
C ALA A 532 8.54 -2.06 1.39
N GLU A 533 8.67 -1.76 2.68
CA GLU A 533 7.52 -1.68 3.58
C GLU A 533 6.78 -0.39 3.29
N THR A 534 5.54 -0.52 2.82
CA THR A 534 4.68 0.64 2.53
C THR A 534 3.66 0.82 3.64
N MET A 535 3.07 2.01 3.74
CA MET A 535 2.17 2.41 4.85
C MET A 535 2.85 2.66 6.20
N VAL A 536 4.19 2.76 6.18
CA VAL A 536 5.02 3.15 7.32
C VAL A 536 5.60 4.56 7.16
N ALA A 537 5.91 4.92 5.93
CA ALA A 537 6.42 6.23 5.51
C ALA A 537 5.68 6.69 4.24
N HIS A 538 6.09 7.83 3.69
CA HIS A 538 5.52 8.32 2.44
C HIS A 538 5.89 7.37 1.28
N THR A 539 4.88 6.73 0.68
CA THR A 539 5.05 5.63 -0.28
C THR A 539 5.95 6.05 -1.45
N MET A 540 5.67 7.18 -2.10
CA MET A 540 6.51 7.65 -3.22
C MET A 540 7.95 7.95 -2.82
N GLN A 541 8.17 8.48 -1.61
CA GLN A 541 9.53 8.78 -1.15
C GLN A 541 10.32 7.49 -0.94
N HIS A 542 9.65 6.44 -0.49
CA HIS A 542 10.26 5.13 -0.29
C HIS A 542 10.56 4.44 -1.63
N LEU A 543 9.58 4.39 -2.53
CA LEU A 543 9.67 3.65 -3.79
C LEU A 543 10.59 4.33 -4.82
N SER A 544 10.68 5.66 -4.81
CA SER A 544 11.66 6.40 -5.62
C SER A 544 13.11 6.11 -5.22
N GLN A 545 13.36 5.52 -4.04
CA GLN A 545 14.68 5.02 -3.64
C GLN A 545 14.86 3.54 -4.00
N CYS A 546 13.82 2.72 -3.77
CA CYS A 546 13.87 1.28 -3.96
C CYS A 546 14.12 0.90 -5.43
N ARG A 547 13.34 1.49 -6.35
CA ARG A 547 13.42 1.22 -7.79
C ARG A 547 14.83 1.48 -8.36
N PRO A 548 15.42 2.68 -8.24
CA PRO A 548 16.74 2.91 -8.83
C PRO A 548 17.84 2.12 -8.12
N ALA A 549 17.72 1.87 -6.81
CA ALA A 549 18.67 0.99 -6.12
C ALA A 549 18.64 -0.44 -6.69
N ALA A 550 17.44 -1.01 -6.88
CA ALA A 550 17.27 -2.33 -7.47
C ALA A 550 17.81 -2.41 -8.91
N GLN A 551 17.62 -1.37 -9.72
CA GLN A 551 18.09 -1.35 -11.11
C GLN A 551 19.57 -1.02 -11.28
N ALA A 552 20.17 -0.24 -10.37
CA ALA A 552 21.56 0.18 -10.47
C ALA A 552 22.54 -0.77 -9.76
N ILE A 553 22.08 -1.45 -8.71
CA ILE A 553 22.94 -2.33 -7.87
C ILE A 553 22.51 -3.80 -7.99
N GLY A 554 21.20 -4.07 -8.13
CA GLY A 554 20.64 -5.41 -8.22
C GLY A 554 20.32 -5.85 -9.66
N ASP A 555 19.42 -6.82 -9.79
CA ASP A 555 18.93 -7.34 -11.09
C ASP A 555 17.69 -6.58 -11.62
N GLY A 556 17.29 -5.50 -10.96
CA GLY A 556 16.10 -4.72 -11.26
C GLY A 556 14.81 -5.23 -10.60
N GLN A 557 14.80 -6.40 -9.96
CA GLN A 557 13.61 -6.90 -9.24
C GLN A 557 13.46 -6.21 -7.88
N TRP A 558 12.25 -5.79 -7.58
CA TRP A 558 11.85 -5.23 -6.29
C TRP A 558 10.33 -5.35 -6.12
N GLY A 559 9.83 -5.14 -4.92
CA GLY A 559 8.39 -5.16 -4.66
C GLY A 559 8.03 -4.54 -3.33
N VAL A 560 6.80 -4.77 -2.89
CA VAL A 560 6.27 -4.17 -1.66
C VAL A 560 5.60 -5.22 -0.77
N HIS A 561 5.75 -5.01 0.53
CA HIS A 561 4.86 -5.53 1.57
C HIS A 561 4.08 -4.35 2.15
N ILE A 562 2.77 -4.53 2.31
CA ILE A 562 1.85 -3.43 2.57
C ILE A 562 1.36 -3.52 4.01
N ALA A 563 1.89 -2.65 4.88
CA ALA A 563 1.57 -2.54 6.31
C ALA A 563 0.24 -1.81 6.57
N ILE A 564 -0.82 -2.11 5.79
CA ILE A 564 -2.05 -1.30 5.79
C ILE A 564 -2.77 -1.27 7.15
N GLN A 565 -2.61 -2.30 7.96
CA GLN A 565 -3.15 -2.33 9.32
C GLN A 565 -2.37 -1.48 10.32
N HIS A 566 -1.15 -1.04 9.97
CA HIS A 566 -0.30 -0.17 10.78
C HIS A 566 -0.47 1.31 10.43
N CYS A 567 -1.19 1.63 9.35
CA CYS A 567 -1.22 2.99 8.84
C CYS A 567 -1.84 4.00 9.82
N LYS A 568 -3.15 3.91 10.06
CA LYS A 568 -3.89 4.81 10.94
C LYS A 568 -5.05 4.08 11.62
N GLN A 569 -5.41 4.57 12.80
CA GLN A 569 -6.66 4.29 13.51
C GLN A 569 -7.34 5.63 13.85
N PRO A 570 -8.68 5.71 13.90
CA PRO A 570 -9.65 4.64 13.74
C PRO A 570 -9.74 4.12 12.29
N TYR A 571 -10.20 2.88 12.14
CA TYR A 571 -10.54 2.25 10.88
C TYR A 571 -11.80 2.89 10.28
N LEU A 572 -11.71 3.21 9.00
CA LEU A 572 -12.76 3.85 8.21
C LEU A 572 -12.81 3.20 6.82
N GLU A 573 -13.89 3.42 6.08
CA GLU A 573 -14.01 2.96 4.68
C GLU A 573 -12.88 3.52 3.77
N THR A 574 -12.31 4.67 4.15
CA THR A 574 -11.17 5.29 3.45
C THR A 574 -9.91 4.41 3.45
N HIS A 575 -9.78 3.44 4.36
CA HIS A 575 -8.68 2.46 4.36
C HIS A 575 -8.61 1.64 3.07
N LEU A 576 -9.75 1.34 2.43
CA LEU A 576 -9.75 0.65 1.13
C LEU A 576 -9.19 1.53 0.00
N GLY A 577 -9.33 2.86 0.10
CA GLY A 577 -8.75 3.79 -0.87
C GLY A 577 -7.24 3.89 -0.71
N MET A 578 -6.76 3.86 0.54
CA MET A 578 -5.34 3.76 0.85
C MET A 578 -4.76 2.44 0.33
N TYR A 579 -5.44 1.30 0.58
CA TYR A 579 -5.02 -0.02 0.09
C TYR A 579 -4.96 -0.09 -1.44
N TYR A 580 -5.94 0.49 -2.13
CA TYR A 580 -5.91 0.61 -3.60
C TYR A 580 -4.64 1.30 -4.11
N LEU A 581 -4.31 2.46 -3.53
CA LEU A 581 -3.12 3.21 -3.92
C LEU A 581 -1.84 2.42 -3.60
N SER A 582 -1.80 1.69 -2.49
CA SER A 582 -0.69 0.80 -2.13
C SER A 582 -0.48 -0.37 -3.11
N LEU A 583 -1.49 -0.74 -3.90
CA LEU A 583 -1.35 -1.74 -4.97
C LEU A 583 -0.95 -1.08 -6.30
N LEU A 584 -1.68 -0.02 -6.71
CA LEU A 584 -1.54 0.53 -8.05
C LEU A 584 -0.30 1.41 -8.22
N GLN A 585 0.06 2.21 -7.22
CA GLN A 585 1.23 3.10 -7.33
C GLN A 585 2.55 2.33 -7.50
N PRO A 586 2.89 1.31 -6.67
CA PRO A 586 4.08 0.50 -6.90
C PRO A 586 4.04 -0.25 -8.24
N TRP A 587 2.87 -0.74 -8.66
CA TRP A 587 2.71 -1.39 -9.97
C TRP A 587 3.02 -0.42 -11.12
N MET A 588 2.50 0.80 -11.08
CA MET A 588 2.83 1.83 -12.08
C MET A 588 4.31 2.22 -12.06
N MET A 589 4.97 2.12 -10.91
CA MET A 589 6.40 2.39 -10.78
C MET A 589 7.30 1.23 -11.23
N GLY A 590 6.76 0.02 -11.44
CA GLY A 590 7.51 -1.14 -11.92
C GLY A 590 7.79 -2.23 -10.89
N ALA A 591 7.06 -2.28 -9.77
CA ALA A 591 7.19 -3.37 -8.79
C ALA A 591 6.90 -4.74 -9.43
N SER A 592 7.71 -5.74 -9.11
CA SER A 592 7.61 -7.13 -9.60
C SER A 592 6.74 -8.02 -8.72
N PHE A 593 6.54 -7.64 -7.46
CA PHE A 593 5.65 -8.33 -6.54
C PHE A 593 5.02 -7.37 -5.52
N LEU A 594 3.80 -7.65 -5.11
CA LEU A 594 3.01 -6.85 -4.19
C LEU A 594 2.23 -7.78 -3.28
N TYR A 595 2.36 -7.61 -1.97
CA TYR A 595 1.56 -8.39 -1.04
C TYR A 595 1.18 -7.62 0.23
N GLU A 596 0.05 -7.99 0.81
CA GLU A 596 -0.37 -7.47 2.12
C GLU A 596 0.36 -8.20 3.25
N GLU A 597 0.93 -7.44 4.18
CA GLU A 597 1.97 -7.91 5.12
C GLU A 597 1.50 -8.81 6.25
N ASP A 598 0.28 -8.68 6.74
CA ASP A 598 -0.11 -9.34 7.98
C ASP A 598 -1.25 -10.32 7.75
N SER A 599 -2.28 -9.92 7.00
CA SER A 599 -3.29 -10.79 6.44
C SER A 599 -4.44 -10.03 5.79
N LEU A 600 -4.95 -10.58 4.70
CA LEU A 600 -6.20 -10.15 4.07
C LEU A 600 -7.46 -10.56 4.87
N PHE A 601 -7.30 -11.37 5.90
CA PHE A 601 -8.39 -12.08 6.57
C PHE A 601 -8.79 -11.46 7.90
N LEU A 602 -7.90 -10.70 8.55
CA LEU A 602 -8.12 -10.12 9.88
C LEU A 602 -7.68 -8.65 9.93
N LEU A 603 -8.27 -7.88 10.86
CA LEU A 603 -7.75 -6.61 11.35
C LEU A 603 -7.89 -6.57 12.86
N PHE A 604 -6.81 -6.29 13.59
CA PHE A 604 -6.79 -6.48 15.04
C PHE A 604 -6.25 -5.31 15.86
N LYS A 605 -5.85 -4.19 15.24
CA LYS A 605 -5.32 -3.00 15.91
C LYS A 605 -6.37 -1.94 16.36
N GLU A 606 -7.67 -2.27 16.31
CA GLU A 606 -8.82 -1.50 16.84
C GLU A 606 -9.99 -2.49 17.10
N GLU A 607 -11.28 -2.16 16.86
CA GLU A 607 -12.34 -3.19 16.84
C GLU A 607 -11.91 -4.31 15.88
N ARG A 608 -12.01 -5.55 16.36
CA ARG A 608 -11.48 -6.69 15.62
C ARG A 608 -12.42 -7.01 14.45
N GLN A 609 -11.83 -7.13 13.26
CA GLN A 609 -12.54 -7.54 12.06
C GLN A 609 -12.02 -8.90 11.61
N CYS A 610 -12.95 -9.73 11.17
CA CYS A 610 -12.77 -11.12 10.78
C CYS A 610 -13.06 -11.33 9.29
N TRP A 611 -13.12 -12.57 8.85
CA TRP A 611 -13.22 -12.99 7.46
C TRP A 611 -14.19 -12.13 6.62
N ASP A 612 -15.49 -12.11 6.91
CA ASP A 612 -16.48 -11.44 6.04
C ASP A 612 -16.76 -9.97 6.38
N ASP A 613 -16.00 -9.36 7.30
CA ASP A 613 -16.19 -7.95 7.65
C ASP A 613 -15.73 -7.00 6.51
N ALA A 614 -16.26 -5.78 6.52
CA ALA A 614 -16.21 -4.87 5.37
C ALA A 614 -14.78 -4.60 4.85
N LEU A 615 -13.81 -4.36 5.72
CA LEU A 615 -12.44 -4.04 5.29
C LEU A 615 -11.65 -5.28 4.90
N THR A 616 -11.76 -6.39 5.62
CA THR A 616 -11.04 -7.65 5.30
C THR A 616 -11.57 -8.25 4.00
N LYS A 617 -12.90 -8.33 3.82
CA LYS A 617 -13.51 -8.73 2.55
C LYS A 617 -13.14 -7.76 1.44
N GLY A 618 -13.21 -6.45 1.70
CA GLY A 618 -12.80 -5.41 0.75
C GLY A 618 -11.36 -5.58 0.27
N LYS A 619 -10.41 -5.82 1.19
CA LYS A 619 -9.00 -6.10 0.84
C LYS A 619 -8.88 -7.34 -0.05
N ARG A 620 -9.58 -8.44 0.26
CA ARG A 620 -9.56 -9.67 -0.58
C ARG A 620 -10.12 -9.44 -1.97
N ASP A 621 -11.25 -8.74 -2.06
CA ASP A 621 -11.87 -8.42 -3.35
C ASP A 621 -10.96 -7.53 -4.19
N MET A 622 -10.37 -6.49 -3.59
CA MET A 622 -9.40 -5.63 -4.25
C MET A 622 -8.13 -6.37 -4.66
N THR A 623 -7.64 -7.32 -3.86
CA THR A 623 -6.46 -8.14 -4.21
C THR A 623 -6.76 -9.02 -5.43
N ARG A 624 -7.93 -9.66 -5.46
CA ARG A 624 -8.39 -10.48 -6.59
C ARG A 624 -8.59 -9.66 -7.86
N GLU A 625 -9.23 -8.50 -7.74
CA GLU A 625 -9.43 -7.56 -8.84
C GLU A 625 -8.09 -7.04 -9.35
N PHE A 626 -7.16 -6.70 -8.45
CA PHE A 626 -5.82 -6.25 -8.83
C PHE A 626 -4.98 -7.37 -9.45
N PHE A 627 -5.09 -8.61 -8.99
CA PHE A 627 -4.43 -9.75 -9.62
C PHE A 627 -4.93 -9.96 -11.06
N ARG A 628 -6.24 -9.92 -11.28
CA ARG A 628 -6.82 -9.91 -12.63
C ARG A 628 -6.30 -8.72 -13.44
N PHE A 629 -6.31 -7.52 -12.87
CA PHE A 629 -5.84 -6.31 -13.54
C PHE A 629 -4.38 -6.47 -13.98
N ALA A 630 -3.46 -6.82 -13.08
CA ALA A 630 -2.04 -7.00 -13.39
C ALA A 630 -1.80 -8.10 -14.43
N ALA A 631 -2.58 -9.19 -14.41
CA ALA A 631 -2.48 -10.25 -15.41
C ALA A 631 -3.06 -9.86 -16.78
N THR A 632 -4.05 -8.95 -16.80
CA THR A 632 -4.72 -8.50 -18.03
C THR A 632 -4.15 -7.19 -18.59
N HIS A 633 -3.29 -6.53 -17.83
CA HIS A 633 -2.62 -5.27 -18.18
C HIS A 633 -1.10 -5.44 -18.10
N PRO A 634 -0.51 -6.36 -18.89
CA PRO A 634 0.93 -6.54 -18.89
C PRO A 634 1.64 -5.21 -19.19
N ARG A 635 2.64 -4.87 -18.39
CA ARG A 635 3.45 -3.67 -18.64
C ARG A 635 4.49 -3.97 -19.70
N ILE A 636 4.54 -3.12 -20.73
CA ILE A 636 5.53 -3.21 -21.80
C ILE A 636 6.55 -2.08 -21.63
N GLY A 637 7.83 -2.41 -21.76
CA GLY A 637 8.93 -1.46 -21.59
C GLY A 637 9.29 -1.21 -20.12
N ARG A 638 9.68 0.03 -19.82
CA ARG A 638 10.11 0.48 -18.49
C ARG A 638 9.66 1.92 -18.25
N PRO A 639 9.48 2.36 -17.00
CA PRO A 639 9.15 3.76 -16.74
C PRO A 639 10.27 4.68 -17.23
N ALA A 640 9.90 5.74 -17.93
CA ALA A 640 10.83 6.74 -18.44
C ALA A 640 10.97 7.90 -17.45
N ILE A 641 12.02 7.85 -16.64
CA ILE A 641 12.29 8.83 -15.58
C ILE A 641 13.33 9.84 -16.06
N SER A 642 12.99 11.13 -16.01
CA SER A 642 13.88 12.21 -16.48
C SER A 642 14.64 12.93 -15.37
N ILE A 643 14.14 12.86 -14.14
CA ILE A 643 14.65 13.60 -12.98
C ILE A 643 15.14 12.61 -11.93
N GLY A 644 16.38 12.78 -11.48
CA GLY A 644 16.97 12.01 -10.39
C GLY A 644 17.54 12.93 -9.29
N ILE A 645 17.36 12.55 -8.04
CA ILE A 645 18.08 13.09 -6.89
C ILE A 645 19.17 12.08 -6.53
N LEU A 646 20.42 12.52 -6.45
CA LEU A 646 21.52 11.66 -6.04
C LEU A 646 21.54 11.52 -4.53
N LEU A 647 21.47 10.28 -4.04
CA LEU A 647 21.79 9.93 -2.67
C LEU A 647 23.31 9.88 -2.54
N GLY A 648 23.91 10.89 -1.89
CA GLY A 648 25.36 11.02 -1.83
C GLY A 648 26.05 9.90 -1.06
N ARG A 649 27.36 9.81 -1.23
CA ARG A 649 28.19 8.76 -0.64
C ARG A 649 28.15 8.85 0.87
N TYR A 650 27.96 7.71 1.51
CA TYR A 650 27.81 7.56 2.97
C TYR A 650 26.61 8.27 3.60
N ALA A 651 25.71 8.87 2.80
CA ALA A 651 24.50 9.50 3.33
C ALA A 651 23.61 8.47 4.03
N ALA A 652 23.05 8.85 5.17
CA ALA A 652 22.14 8.01 5.92
C ALA A 652 20.84 7.73 5.14
N PRO A 653 20.19 6.57 5.36
CA PRO A 653 18.84 6.33 4.87
C PRO A 653 17.87 7.42 5.33
N PHE A 654 16.99 7.89 4.43
CA PHE A 654 15.99 8.90 4.75
C PHE A 654 14.74 8.73 3.86
N ASN A 655 13.60 8.40 4.45
CA ASN A 655 12.35 8.18 3.71
C ASN A 655 11.11 8.80 4.38
N GLY A 656 11.29 9.63 5.41
CA GLY A 656 10.18 10.20 6.18
C GLY A 656 9.68 9.30 7.32
N PHE A 657 10.28 8.12 7.52
CA PHE A 657 9.97 7.20 8.62
C PHE A 657 10.57 7.69 9.96
N THR A 658 9.92 7.37 11.08
CA THR A 658 10.43 7.71 12.42
C THR A 658 10.37 6.54 13.38
N CYS A 659 11.28 6.50 14.36
CA CYS A 659 11.37 5.35 15.27
C CYS A 659 10.09 5.06 16.05
N ILE A 660 9.97 3.79 16.41
CA ILE A 660 8.90 3.17 17.21
C ILE A 660 8.77 3.82 18.61
N ASP A 661 9.89 4.12 19.28
CA ASP A 661 9.89 4.77 20.59
C ASP A 661 9.66 6.29 20.47
N GLU A 662 9.05 6.92 21.50
CA GLU A 662 8.91 8.39 21.63
C GLU A 662 10.27 9.05 21.96
N VAL A 663 11.23 8.90 21.05
CA VAL A 663 12.57 9.51 21.14
C VAL A 663 12.50 10.99 20.76
N ASP A 664 13.43 11.78 21.27
CA ASP A 664 13.60 13.17 20.86
C ASP A 664 13.85 13.30 19.33
N PRO A 665 13.28 14.32 18.64
CA PRO A 665 13.49 14.55 17.21
C PRO A 665 14.95 14.79 16.78
N SER A 666 15.86 15.14 17.71
CA SER A 666 17.29 15.32 17.45
C SER A 666 18.12 14.02 17.44
N TYR A 667 17.45 12.86 17.33
CA TYR A 667 18.13 11.56 17.25
C TYR A 667 19.09 11.48 16.05
N SER A 668 20.05 10.58 16.17
CA SER A 668 21.10 10.42 15.16
C SER A 668 20.53 9.97 13.81
N VAL A 669 21.03 10.55 12.72
CA VAL A 669 20.65 10.19 11.34
C VAL A 669 20.89 8.72 10.99
N TRP A 670 21.74 8.02 11.75
CA TRP A 670 22.03 6.59 11.60
C TRP A 670 21.38 5.69 12.66
N GLY A 671 20.44 6.23 13.46
CA GLY A 671 19.78 5.49 14.53
C GLY A 671 20.79 4.92 15.55
N THR A 672 20.67 3.63 15.85
CA THR A 672 21.62 2.94 16.75
C THR A 672 23.06 2.87 16.23
N LEU A 673 23.27 2.93 14.90
CA LEU A 673 24.61 2.94 14.31
C LEU A 673 25.28 4.32 14.34
N GLY A 674 24.61 5.31 14.92
CA GLY A 674 25.08 6.68 15.02
C GLY A 674 25.76 7.02 16.35
N ARG A 675 25.76 8.32 16.68
CA ARG A 675 26.26 8.86 17.95
C ARG A 675 25.26 9.79 18.60
N SER A 676 25.27 9.86 19.93
CA SER A 676 24.48 10.81 20.73
C SER A 676 25.08 12.23 20.74
N ASP A 677 25.86 12.58 19.74
CA ASP A 677 26.45 13.90 19.55
C ASP A 677 25.48 14.78 18.75
N PRO A 678 25.21 16.05 19.16
CA PRO A 678 24.32 16.94 18.41
C PRO A 678 24.65 17.10 16.92
N ALA A 679 25.93 17.03 16.51
CA ALA A 679 26.33 17.11 15.10
C ALA A 679 25.82 15.92 14.26
N TRP A 680 25.45 14.82 14.92
CA TRP A 680 24.86 13.63 14.31
C TRP A 680 23.33 13.70 14.14
N GLY A 681 22.69 14.76 14.62
CA GLY A 681 21.28 15.04 14.34
C GLY A 681 21.02 15.49 12.90
N HIS A 682 19.75 15.76 12.60
CA HIS A 682 19.27 16.16 11.27
C HIS A 682 19.53 17.65 11.02
N HIS A 683 20.64 17.95 10.34
CA HIS A 683 21.11 19.33 10.09
C HIS A 683 20.92 19.72 8.62
N GLN A 684 21.60 20.78 8.16
CA GLN A 684 21.53 21.27 6.78
C GLN A 684 21.60 20.17 5.68
N PRO A 685 22.41 19.08 5.80
CA PRO A 685 22.42 18.01 4.80
C PRO A 685 21.11 17.23 4.72
N GLU A 686 20.50 16.90 5.85
CA GLU A 686 19.24 16.15 5.90
C GLU A 686 18.03 17.06 5.63
N LYS A 687 18.09 18.34 6.04
CA LYS A 687 17.07 19.36 5.71
C LYS A 687 16.84 19.51 4.20
N ALA A 688 17.83 19.17 3.38
CA ALA A 688 17.69 19.14 1.93
C ALA A 688 16.57 18.19 1.44
N ALA A 689 16.19 17.18 2.22
CA ALA A 689 15.06 16.31 1.91
C ALA A 689 13.71 17.05 1.87
N GLN A 690 13.58 18.22 2.54
CA GLN A 690 12.39 19.07 2.41
C GLN A 690 12.24 19.69 1.02
N LEU A 691 13.29 19.71 0.20
CA LEU A 691 13.20 20.17 -1.19
C LEU A 691 12.51 19.12 -2.09
N VAL A 692 12.41 17.87 -1.65
CA VAL A 692 11.70 16.80 -2.36
C VAL A 692 10.20 17.12 -2.45
N ASP A 693 9.67 17.90 -1.50
CA ASP A 693 8.31 18.46 -1.49
C ASP A 693 7.96 19.25 -2.78
N VAL A 694 8.96 19.81 -3.47
CA VAL A 694 8.77 20.40 -4.81
C VAL A 694 8.27 19.35 -5.81
N LEU A 695 8.79 18.12 -5.74
CA LEU A 695 8.44 17.00 -6.62
C LEU A 695 7.25 16.18 -6.10
N MET A 696 6.98 16.21 -4.79
CA MET A 696 5.90 15.51 -4.09
C MET A 696 5.21 16.42 -3.06
N PRO A 697 4.29 17.31 -3.48
CA PRO A 697 3.73 18.34 -2.62
C PRO A 697 3.04 17.80 -1.36
N GLY A 698 3.51 18.23 -0.21
CA GLY A 698 3.06 17.85 1.12
C GLY A 698 3.69 16.58 1.68
N ALA A 699 4.55 15.88 0.96
CA ALA A 699 5.07 14.58 1.44
C ALA A 699 5.71 14.66 2.82
N SER A 700 5.43 13.66 3.67
CA SER A 700 6.03 13.55 5.00
C SER A 700 7.55 13.41 4.92
N THR A 701 8.27 14.35 5.54
CA THR A 701 9.73 14.38 5.66
C THR A 701 10.16 14.28 7.12
N HIS A 702 9.41 13.55 7.95
CA HIS A 702 9.83 13.35 9.34
C HIS A 702 11.24 12.74 9.40
N PRO A 703 12.08 13.09 10.40
CA PRO A 703 11.79 13.92 11.57
C PRO A 703 11.88 15.43 11.36
N LEU A 704 11.98 15.91 10.12
CA LEU A 704 12.08 17.33 9.84
C LEU A 704 10.73 18.02 10.07
N ARG A 705 10.77 19.27 10.54
CA ARG A 705 9.57 20.02 10.94
C ARG A 705 8.70 20.38 9.73
N GLN A 706 7.41 20.11 9.82
CA GLN A 706 6.44 20.38 8.76
C GLN A 706 5.10 20.90 9.30
N ARG A 707 4.39 21.60 8.43
CA ARG A 707 3.03 22.11 8.61
C ARG A 707 2.05 20.96 8.53
N HIS A 708 1.39 20.68 9.65
CA HIS A 708 0.38 19.62 9.73
C HIS A 708 -0.79 19.83 8.75
N ASP A 709 -1.11 21.08 8.40
CA ASP A 709 -2.21 21.39 7.48
C ASP A 709 -1.90 21.10 6.00
N LYS A 710 -0.62 20.97 5.66
CA LYS A 710 -0.14 20.66 4.31
C LYS A 710 0.44 19.24 4.17
N MET A 711 0.75 18.61 5.29
CA MET A 711 1.39 17.29 5.33
C MET A 711 0.47 16.22 4.73
N ARG A 712 1.06 15.36 3.91
CA ARG A 712 0.47 14.15 3.35
C ARG A 712 1.35 12.98 3.76
N PHE A 713 0.82 12.14 4.64
CA PHE A 713 1.65 11.11 5.26
C PHE A 713 2.06 10.00 4.29
N TYR A 714 1.15 9.54 3.41
CA TYR A 714 1.39 8.36 2.58
C TYR A 714 1.46 8.61 1.07
N PHE A 715 0.65 9.52 0.54
CA PHE A 715 0.47 9.70 -0.90
C PHE A 715 0.38 11.17 -1.28
N SER A 716 0.97 11.53 -2.41
CA SER A 716 0.92 12.87 -3.02
C SER A 716 1.02 12.77 -4.54
N GLY A 717 0.60 13.82 -5.23
CA GLY A 717 0.79 13.93 -6.69
C GLY A 717 2.24 14.23 -7.07
N THR A 718 2.53 14.18 -8.37
CA THR A 718 3.87 14.42 -8.92
C THR A 718 3.81 15.49 -10.02
N PRO A 719 3.86 16.80 -9.70
CA PRO A 719 3.65 17.87 -10.67
C PRO A 719 4.63 17.86 -11.86
N TYR A 720 5.82 17.28 -11.67
CA TYR A 720 6.86 17.17 -12.68
C TYR A 720 7.04 15.76 -13.24
N GLY A 721 6.10 14.85 -12.92
CA GLY A 721 6.17 13.43 -13.24
C GLY A 721 6.94 12.61 -12.22
N ASP A 722 6.88 11.29 -12.39
CA ASP A 722 7.66 10.32 -11.62
C ASP A 722 9.17 10.63 -11.69
N PHE A 723 9.86 10.41 -10.58
CA PHE A 723 11.27 10.76 -10.38
C PHE A 723 11.96 9.71 -9.50
N ASP A 724 13.29 9.67 -9.54
CA ASP A 724 14.10 8.74 -8.75
C ASP A 724 14.97 9.44 -7.70
N GLN A 725 15.28 8.72 -6.64
CA GLN A 725 16.33 9.02 -5.67
C GLN A 725 17.43 7.96 -5.83
N THR A 726 18.38 8.23 -6.71
CA THR A 726 19.35 7.25 -7.21
C THR A 726 20.65 7.24 -6.40
N PRO A 727 21.26 6.07 -6.14
CA PRO A 727 22.58 6.00 -5.52
C PRO A 727 23.65 6.72 -6.34
N ILE A 728 24.56 7.46 -5.70
CA ILE A 728 25.74 8.06 -6.38
C ILE A 728 26.68 6.99 -6.95
N GLU A 729 26.65 5.79 -6.36
CA GLU A 729 27.41 4.62 -6.78
C GLU A 729 26.96 4.02 -8.11
N ALA A 730 25.78 4.41 -8.62
CA ALA A 730 25.28 3.94 -9.91
C ALA A 730 26.27 4.25 -11.04
N ASP A 731 26.39 3.35 -12.01
CA ASP A 731 27.33 3.52 -13.11
C ASP A 731 26.91 4.63 -14.11
N ALA A 732 27.83 5.00 -15.00
CA ALA A 732 27.60 6.07 -15.97
C ALA A 732 26.47 5.76 -16.96
N GLU A 733 26.29 4.49 -17.33
CA GLU A 733 25.20 4.07 -18.23
C GLU A 733 23.83 4.30 -17.57
N PHE A 734 23.70 3.91 -16.30
CA PHE A 734 22.49 4.11 -15.52
C PHE A 734 22.20 5.60 -15.33
N LEU A 735 23.20 6.38 -14.91
CA LEU A 735 23.04 7.82 -14.72
C LEU A 735 22.67 8.57 -16.01
N SER A 736 23.12 8.07 -17.18
CA SER A 736 22.80 8.68 -18.49
C SER A 736 21.30 8.65 -18.84
N ARG A 737 20.49 7.87 -18.11
CA ARG A 737 19.03 7.81 -18.29
C ARG A 737 18.35 9.10 -17.85
N TYR A 738 18.95 9.84 -16.92
CA TYR A 738 18.40 11.07 -16.38
C TYR A 738 18.82 12.29 -17.20
N ARG A 739 17.88 13.23 -17.39
CA ARG A 739 18.17 14.55 -17.98
C ARG A 739 18.68 15.53 -16.94
N LEU A 740 18.23 15.37 -15.69
CA LEU A 740 18.60 16.18 -14.55
C LEU A 740 18.97 15.28 -13.38
N LEU A 741 20.17 15.51 -12.82
CA LEU A 741 20.61 14.95 -11.56
C LEU A 741 20.83 16.08 -10.54
N MET A 742 20.38 15.87 -9.30
CA MET A 742 20.51 16.85 -8.22
C MET A 742 21.14 16.19 -7.00
N LEU A 743 22.35 16.62 -6.61
CA LEU A 743 23.01 16.18 -5.38
C LEU A 743 22.82 17.27 -4.32
N LEU A 744 21.88 17.04 -3.39
CA LEU A 744 21.40 18.08 -2.47
C LEU A 744 21.79 17.84 -1.01
N GLY A 745 21.89 16.57 -0.60
CA GLY A 745 22.16 16.17 0.78
C GLY A 745 23.64 15.93 1.06
N TRP A 746 23.91 15.12 2.10
CA TRP A 746 25.26 14.68 2.47
C TRP A 746 25.96 14.00 1.30
N ASN A 747 27.24 14.31 1.10
CA ASN A 747 28.12 13.58 0.21
C ASN A 747 29.56 13.64 0.71
N THR A 748 30.27 12.52 0.63
CA THR A 748 31.72 12.46 0.77
C THR A 748 32.33 12.26 -0.62
N MET A 749 32.92 13.31 -1.19
CA MET A 749 33.45 13.30 -2.54
C MET A 749 34.74 12.46 -2.62
N ILE A 750 34.80 11.58 -3.62
CA ILE A 750 35.98 10.78 -3.98
C ILE A 750 36.29 10.97 -5.47
N PRO A 751 37.54 10.69 -5.92
CA PRO A 751 37.92 10.87 -7.32
C PRO A 751 37.00 10.16 -8.33
N GLU A 752 36.55 8.96 -8.00
CA GLU A 752 35.70 8.13 -8.86
C GLU A 752 34.32 8.74 -9.10
N ASP A 753 33.71 9.29 -8.04
CA ASP A 753 32.40 9.95 -8.15
C ASP A 753 32.54 11.28 -8.89
N PHE A 754 33.60 12.05 -8.64
CA PHE A 754 33.87 13.30 -9.36
C PHE A 754 34.02 13.05 -10.87
N ALA A 755 34.80 12.03 -11.25
CA ALA A 755 34.99 11.62 -12.64
C ALA A 755 33.65 11.20 -13.28
N ARG A 756 32.84 10.39 -12.58
CA ARG A 756 31.54 9.94 -13.09
C ARG A 756 30.56 11.10 -13.30
N LEU A 757 30.51 12.05 -12.38
CA LEU A 757 29.68 13.25 -12.52
C LEU A 757 30.14 14.12 -13.70
N LYS A 758 31.45 14.25 -13.91
CA LYS A 758 32.04 14.93 -15.08
C LYS A 758 31.66 14.25 -16.39
N ASP A 759 31.70 12.93 -16.44
CA ASP A 759 31.34 12.14 -17.61
C ASP A 759 29.84 12.26 -17.94
N TYR A 760 28.98 12.17 -16.92
CA TYR A 760 27.53 12.39 -17.07
C TYR A 760 27.21 13.75 -17.71
N VAL A 761 27.82 14.82 -17.18
CA VAL A 761 27.58 16.17 -17.69
C VAL A 761 28.16 16.34 -19.09
N SER A 762 29.42 15.97 -19.30
CA SER A 762 30.06 16.10 -20.62
C SER A 762 29.30 15.37 -21.73
N SER A 763 28.60 14.28 -21.37
CA SER A 763 27.77 13.49 -22.28
C SER A 763 26.41 14.12 -22.61
N GLY A 764 25.93 15.11 -21.86
CA GLY A 764 24.67 15.82 -22.12
C GLY A 764 23.78 16.06 -20.90
N GLY A 765 24.15 15.53 -19.73
CA GLY A 765 23.37 15.68 -18.50
C GLY A 765 23.37 17.10 -17.93
N THR A 766 22.30 17.45 -17.21
CA THR A 766 22.30 18.60 -16.31
C THR A 766 22.54 18.12 -14.88
N LEU A 767 23.49 18.74 -14.19
CA LEU A 767 23.79 18.48 -12.78
C LEU A 767 23.56 19.73 -11.93
N LEU A 768 22.88 19.58 -10.79
CA LEU A 768 22.84 20.57 -9.71
C LEU A 768 23.56 20.01 -8.49
N LEU A 769 24.49 20.78 -7.91
CA LEU A 769 25.13 20.49 -6.63
C LEU A 769 25.51 21.79 -5.92
N GLY A 770 25.73 21.74 -4.61
CA GLY A 770 26.32 22.85 -3.85
C GLY A 770 27.80 22.62 -3.54
N VAL A 771 28.45 23.68 -3.06
CA VAL A 771 29.86 23.60 -2.60
C VAL A 771 30.06 22.52 -1.53
N PRO A 772 29.20 22.35 -0.51
CA PRO A 772 29.41 21.33 0.52
C PRO A 772 29.38 19.89 0.01
N GLN A 773 28.72 19.62 -1.12
CA GLN A 773 28.71 18.29 -1.74
C GLN A 773 30.07 17.89 -2.33
N LEU A 774 31.00 18.83 -2.45
CA LEU A 774 32.39 18.59 -2.89
C LEU A 774 33.34 18.30 -1.70
N SER A 775 32.83 18.30 -0.47
CA SER A 775 33.58 17.96 0.75
C SER A 775 34.08 16.53 0.72
N THR A 776 35.28 16.30 1.27
CA THR A 776 35.84 14.95 1.49
C THR A 776 35.67 14.49 2.95
N HIS A 777 34.91 15.21 3.78
CA HIS A 777 34.69 14.81 5.18
C HIS A 777 33.94 13.49 5.27
N GLU A 778 34.42 12.60 6.15
CA GLU A 778 33.70 11.39 6.58
C GLU A 778 33.01 11.60 7.94
N GLY A 779 33.53 12.52 8.77
CA GLY A 779 33.00 12.90 10.09
C GLY A 779 32.06 14.11 10.04
N ARG A 780 31.17 14.25 11.03
CA ARG A 780 30.13 15.29 11.07
C ARG A 780 30.51 16.52 11.89
N GLU A 781 31.68 16.54 12.54
CA GLU A 781 32.12 17.57 13.47
C GLU A 781 32.16 18.97 12.83
N PHE A 782 32.48 19.05 11.54
CA PHE A 782 32.54 20.32 10.80
C PHE A 782 31.19 21.03 10.68
N LEU A 783 30.06 20.32 10.77
CA LEU A 783 28.72 20.88 10.66
C LEU A 783 28.39 21.90 11.76
N ARG A 784 29.12 21.86 12.90
CA ARG A 784 28.87 22.76 14.04
C ARG A 784 29.09 24.23 13.71
N ALA A 785 30.09 24.52 12.88
CA ALA A 785 30.52 25.89 12.60
C ALA A 785 30.74 26.16 11.11
N MET A 786 30.74 25.10 10.27
CA MET A 786 30.97 25.18 8.82
C MET A 786 32.25 25.98 8.52
N GLU A 787 33.29 25.83 9.34
CA GLU A 787 34.55 26.58 9.21
C GLU A 787 35.43 26.03 8.09
N ASP A 788 35.51 24.70 7.97
CA ASP A 788 36.29 24.01 6.96
C ASP A 788 35.47 22.88 6.31
N LEU A 789 35.34 22.95 4.98
CA LEU A 789 34.65 21.94 4.18
C LEU A 789 35.58 20.86 3.66
N SER A 790 36.90 20.98 3.78
CA SER A 790 37.88 20.03 3.23
C SER A 790 37.52 19.61 1.79
N LEU A 791 37.59 20.57 0.88
CA LEU A 791 37.06 20.40 -0.48
C LEU A 791 37.98 19.51 -1.32
N PHE A 792 37.36 18.65 -2.13
CA PHE A 792 38.06 17.82 -3.11
C PHE A 792 39.02 18.64 -3.98
N ASN A 793 40.24 18.12 -4.18
CA ASN A 793 41.30 18.76 -4.97
C ASN A 793 41.61 20.20 -4.51
N ASP A 794 41.59 20.44 -3.18
CA ASP A 794 41.81 21.75 -2.56
C ASP A 794 40.88 22.85 -3.11
N GLY A 795 39.62 22.47 -3.43
CA GLY A 795 38.61 23.36 -4.01
C GLY A 795 38.78 23.63 -5.51
N ASP A 796 39.76 23.02 -6.17
CA ASP A 796 39.97 23.14 -7.60
C ASP A 796 39.08 22.17 -8.37
N VAL A 797 37.88 22.64 -8.72
CA VAL A 797 36.84 21.89 -9.42
C VAL A 797 36.54 22.46 -10.80
N ARG A 798 37.53 23.13 -11.41
CA ARG A 798 37.40 23.80 -12.71
C ARG A 798 36.93 22.86 -13.82
N ASP A 799 37.42 21.63 -13.76
CA ASP A 799 37.11 20.55 -14.70
C ASP A 799 35.63 20.15 -14.77
N LEU A 800 34.86 20.38 -13.70
CA LEU A 800 33.43 20.07 -13.62
C LEU A 800 32.59 21.33 -13.53
N CYS A 801 32.89 22.17 -12.54
CA CYS A 801 32.06 23.32 -12.17
C CYS A 801 32.56 24.64 -12.77
N GLY A 802 33.69 24.67 -13.48
CA GLY A 802 34.23 25.89 -14.08
C GLY A 802 34.65 26.95 -13.06
N VAL A 803 35.00 26.55 -11.84
CA VAL A 803 35.43 27.45 -10.75
C VAL A 803 36.54 26.84 -9.92
N ARG A 804 37.31 27.69 -9.24
CA ARG A 804 38.16 27.31 -8.10
C ARG A 804 37.59 27.94 -6.84
N ILE A 805 37.40 27.16 -5.79
CA ILE A 805 36.86 27.61 -4.50
C ILE A 805 38.03 27.83 -3.55
N ILE A 806 38.19 29.05 -3.04
CA ILE A 806 39.38 29.46 -2.28
C ILE A 806 39.12 29.65 -0.77
N GLY A 807 37.85 29.58 -0.34
CA GLY A 807 37.49 29.61 1.08
C GLY A 807 36.09 30.14 1.33
N ARG A 808 35.77 30.36 2.62
CA ARG A 808 34.51 30.96 3.07
C ARG A 808 34.51 32.48 2.80
N GLY A 809 33.45 32.94 2.15
CA GLY A 809 33.23 34.34 1.78
C GLY A 809 32.26 35.08 2.71
N GLU A 810 31.68 36.14 2.16
CA GLU A 810 30.75 37.02 2.87
C GLU A 810 29.40 36.35 3.17
N ARG A 811 28.61 36.96 4.06
CA ARG A 811 27.28 36.44 4.42
C ARG A 811 26.30 36.64 3.27
N TYR A 812 25.42 35.66 3.05
CA TYR A 812 24.27 35.79 2.17
C TYR A 812 23.31 36.87 2.69
N SER A 813 22.79 37.72 1.80
CA SER A 813 21.89 38.82 2.18
C SER A 813 20.46 38.40 2.46
N GLY A 814 20.10 37.14 2.19
CA GLY A 814 18.72 36.66 2.21
C GLY A 814 17.92 37.04 0.95
N ARG A 815 18.54 37.73 -0.02
CA ARG A 815 17.90 38.17 -1.26
C ARG A 815 18.71 37.68 -2.46
N TRP A 816 18.02 37.35 -3.54
CA TRP A 816 18.65 36.86 -4.75
C TRP A 816 18.04 37.53 -5.99
N GLN A 817 18.82 37.58 -7.06
CA GLN A 817 18.40 38.10 -8.35
C GLN A 817 18.92 37.18 -9.46
N ALA A 818 18.04 36.76 -10.38
CA ALA A 818 18.47 36.07 -11.58
C ALA A 818 19.17 37.06 -12.54
N THR A 819 20.27 36.64 -13.13
CA THR A 819 21.02 37.46 -14.10
C THR A 819 20.65 37.12 -15.54
N ASP A 820 19.86 36.07 -15.76
CA ASP A 820 19.40 35.64 -17.08
C ASP A 820 17.94 35.16 -17.08
N GLN A 821 17.41 34.88 -18.27
CA GLN A 821 16.06 34.36 -18.46
C GLN A 821 15.90 32.88 -18.06
N THR A 822 17.00 32.16 -17.84
CA THR A 822 16.96 30.75 -17.42
C THR A 822 16.24 30.66 -16.09
N PHE A 823 16.65 31.50 -15.13
CA PHE A 823 16.02 31.55 -13.81
C PHE A 823 15.03 32.69 -13.67
N GLY A 824 15.14 33.79 -14.43
CA GLY A 824 14.08 34.80 -14.57
C GLY A 824 13.35 35.15 -13.27
N ASP A 825 12.03 34.95 -13.26
CA ASP A 825 11.11 35.12 -12.14
C ASP A 825 10.83 33.82 -11.37
N ALA A 826 11.79 32.87 -11.33
CA ALA A 826 11.61 31.58 -10.66
C ALA A 826 11.09 31.77 -9.22
N THR A 827 9.99 31.11 -8.89
CA THR A 827 9.40 31.17 -7.56
C THR A 827 9.47 29.81 -6.89
N CYS A 828 9.70 29.83 -5.58
CA CYS A 828 9.57 28.65 -4.75
C CYS A 828 8.09 28.25 -4.71
N PRO A 829 7.71 27.02 -5.08
CA PRO A 829 6.35 26.56 -4.83
C PRO A 829 6.10 26.48 -3.31
N PRO A 830 4.84 26.55 -2.86
CA PRO A 830 4.55 26.49 -1.43
C PRO A 830 5.01 25.16 -0.83
N LEU A 831 6.01 25.21 0.05
CA LEU A 831 6.49 24.04 0.78
C LEU A 831 5.65 23.81 2.05
N SER A 832 5.71 22.58 2.56
CA SER A 832 5.15 22.10 3.81
C SER A 832 6.10 22.29 4.99
N ARG A 833 7.39 22.55 4.77
CA ARG A 833 8.37 22.78 5.87
C ARG A 833 7.98 23.93 6.81
N ILE A 834 8.46 23.84 8.05
CA ILE A 834 8.46 24.93 9.04
C ILE A 834 9.92 25.30 9.34
N PRO A 835 10.24 26.58 9.61
CA PRO A 835 11.59 26.99 10.02
C PRO A 835 12.14 26.21 11.23
N SER A 836 13.47 26.22 11.36
CA SER A 836 14.22 25.71 12.53
C SER A 836 13.71 26.25 13.87
N VAL A 837 13.98 25.52 14.96
CA VAL A 837 13.46 25.91 16.30
C VAL A 837 14.20 27.14 16.83
N SER A 838 15.47 27.28 16.46
CA SER A 838 16.31 28.43 16.77
C SER A 838 16.83 29.08 15.49
N ALA A 839 16.96 30.40 15.48
CA ALA A 839 17.61 31.15 14.40
C ALA A 839 19.10 30.79 14.24
N ASP A 840 19.72 30.28 15.31
CA ASP A 840 21.14 29.91 15.34
C ASP A 840 21.39 28.44 14.99
N GLU A 841 20.34 27.63 14.74
CA GLU A 841 20.45 26.18 14.52
C GLU A 841 21.37 25.84 13.34
N ASP A 842 21.24 26.57 12.22
CA ASP A 842 22.10 26.41 11.04
C ASP A 842 23.28 27.40 11.02
N GLY A 843 23.31 28.37 11.94
CA GLY A 843 24.23 29.50 11.90
C GLY A 843 23.98 30.46 10.72
N PRO A 844 24.91 31.40 10.46
CA PRO A 844 24.81 32.30 9.31
C PRO A 844 25.11 31.58 8.00
N CYS A 845 24.31 31.84 6.96
CA CYS A 845 24.61 31.36 5.62
C CYS A 845 25.71 32.23 4.98
N HIS A 846 26.85 31.62 4.67
CA HIS A 846 27.96 32.27 3.97
C HIS A 846 27.99 31.88 2.50
N LEU A 847 28.56 32.73 1.67
CA LEU A 847 28.93 32.43 0.29
C LEU A 847 30.31 31.79 0.25
N ALA A 848 30.62 31.06 -0.81
CA ALA A 848 31.98 30.64 -1.11
C ALA A 848 32.72 31.76 -1.84
N GLN A 849 33.99 31.97 -1.49
CA GLN A 849 34.89 32.78 -2.30
C GLN A 849 35.36 31.92 -3.48
N ILE A 850 35.06 32.38 -4.70
CA ILE A 850 35.32 31.62 -5.93
C ILE A 850 36.09 32.45 -6.95
N GLU A 851 36.91 31.76 -7.74
CA GLU A 851 37.52 32.26 -8.97
C GLU A 851 36.80 31.58 -10.15
N LEU A 852 36.28 32.38 -11.09
CA LEU A 852 35.57 31.86 -12.26
C LEU A 852 36.55 31.42 -13.34
N HIS A 853 36.39 30.19 -13.82
CA HIS A 853 37.15 29.57 -14.90
C HIS A 853 36.20 28.95 -15.93
N GLY A 854 35.48 29.80 -16.67
CA GLY A 854 34.51 29.39 -17.68
C GLY A 854 33.07 29.29 -17.18
N ALA A 855 32.86 29.23 -15.86
CA ALA A 855 31.52 29.36 -15.29
C ALA A 855 31.02 30.82 -15.33
N ARG A 856 29.71 30.99 -15.47
CA ARG A 856 29.03 32.30 -15.46
C ARG A 856 28.00 32.36 -14.33
N PRO A 857 27.87 33.48 -13.60
CA PRO A 857 26.79 33.66 -12.62
C PRO A 857 25.42 33.70 -13.31
N VAL A 858 24.47 32.92 -12.82
CA VAL A 858 23.07 32.89 -13.28
C VAL A 858 22.09 33.37 -12.20
N ILE A 859 22.50 33.30 -10.93
CA ILE A 859 21.83 33.94 -9.80
C ILE A 859 22.90 34.60 -8.94
N VAL A 860 22.66 35.85 -8.52
CA VAL A 860 23.55 36.64 -7.65
C VAL A 860 22.84 37.07 -6.37
N ASP A 861 23.63 37.34 -5.35
CA ASP A 861 23.16 37.95 -4.10
C ASP A 861 22.64 39.36 -4.38
N GLY A 862 21.45 39.65 -3.83
CA GLY A 862 20.74 40.90 -4.08
C GLY A 862 21.48 42.14 -3.55
N HIS A 863 22.44 41.99 -2.64
CA HIS A 863 23.21 43.08 -2.07
C HIS A 863 24.67 43.10 -2.54
N SER A 864 25.43 42.03 -2.30
CA SER A 864 26.85 41.96 -2.62
C SER A 864 27.13 41.72 -4.10
N GLN A 865 26.11 41.32 -4.86
CA GLN A 865 26.21 40.92 -6.28
C GLN A 865 27.18 39.76 -6.52
N LYS A 866 27.59 39.04 -5.46
CA LYS A 866 28.38 37.82 -5.60
C LYS A 866 27.53 36.68 -6.16
N PRO A 867 28.14 35.73 -6.88
CA PRO A 867 27.41 34.58 -7.40
C PRO A 867 26.80 33.74 -6.26
N LEU A 868 25.52 33.39 -6.40
CA LEU A 868 24.81 32.39 -5.60
C LEU A 868 24.69 31.07 -6.35
N LEU A 869 24.47 31.15 -7.67
CA LEU A 869 24.42 30.01 -8.57
C LEU A 869 25.24 30.35 -9.81
N VAL A 870 26.17 29.47 -10.17
CA VAL A 870 26.93 29.58 -11.42
C VAL A 870 26.56 28.43 -12.35
N GLU A 871 26.54 28.71 -13.65
CA GLU A 871 26.41 27.70 -14.70
C GLU A 871 27.76 27.50 -15.39
N HIS A 872 28.15 26.24 -15.60
CA HIS A 872 29.28 25.86 -16.44
C HIS A 872 28.81 24.90 -17.53
N ALA A 873 29.04 25.27 -18.79
CA ALA A 873 28.81 24.38 -19.92
C ALA A 873 30.01 23.44 -20.06
N LEU A 874 29.75 22.13 -20.03
CA LEU A 874 30.78 21.11 -20.15
C LEU A 874 30.33 20.06 -21.16
N GLY A 875 31.07 19.91 -22.26
CA GLY A 875 30.68 19.03 -23.36
C GLY A 875 29.30 19.40 -23.91
N ARG A 876 28.36 18.45 -23.91
CA ARG A 876 26.97 18.66 -24.34
C ARG A 876 26.02 19.06 -23.20
N GLY A 877 26.46 18.98 -21.95
CA GLY A 877 25.64 19.23 -20.78
C GLY A 877 26.04 20.49 -20.02
N ARG A 878 25.55 20.59 -18.79
CA ARG A 878 25.78 21.74 -17.93
C ARG A 878 25.79 21.38 -16.44
N VAL A 879 26.62 22.09 -15.67
CA VAL A 879 26.60 22.07 -14.20
C VAL A 879 26.05 23.38 -13.68
N TYR A 880 25.15 23.30 -12.71
CA TYR A 880 24.77 24.39 -11.83
C TYR A 880 25.39 24.15 -10.46
N LEU A 881 26.29 25.04 -10.04
CA LEU A 881 26.92 24.99 -8.72
C LEU A 881 26.32 26.08 -7.83
N LEU A 882 25.66 25.69 -6.73
CA LEU A 882 25.23 26.60 -5.67
C LEU A 882 26.47 26.99 -4.85
N THR A 883 26.86 28.25 -4.94
CA THR A 883 28.13 28.78 -4.40
C THR A 883 27.97 29.28 -2.97
N THR A 884 27.12 28.63 -2.18
CA THR A 884 26.95 28.86 -0.75
C THR A 884 27.88 27.95 0.04
N TRP A 885 28.51 28.47 1.08
CA TRP A 885 29.28 27.70 2.08
C TRP A 885 28.34 26.99 3.09
N ALA A 886 27.20 26.52 2.59
CA ALA A 886 26.07 25.96 3.32
C ALA A 886 25.32 25.00 2.40
N TYR A 887 24.75 23.92 2.97
CA TYR A 887 23.99 22.96 2.18
C TYR A 887 22.68 23.59 1.68
N PRO A 888 22.11 23.14 0.54
CA PRO A 888 20.81 23.61 0.05
C PRO A 888 19.66 23.54 1.08
N GLY A 889 19.77 22.67 2.09
CA GLY A 889 18.80 22.56 3.18
C GLY A 889 18.84 23.67 4.24
N HIS A 890 19.84 24.56 4.22
CA HIS A 890 19.97 25.67 5.17
C HIS A 890 18.73 26.58 5.15
N GLU A 891 18.27 27.03 6.33
CA GLU A 891 17.08 27.90 6.47
C GLU A 891 17.05 29.12 5.53
N GLU A 892 18.09 29.95 5.52
CA GLU A 892 18.16 31.14 4.65
C GLU A 892 18.08 30.79 3.14
N LEU A 893 18.37 29.56 2.73
CA LEU A 893 18.37 29.13 1.34
C LEU A 893 17.05 28.49 0.89
N SER A 894 16.09 28.28 1.80
CA SER A 894 14.85 27.54 1.52
C SER A 894 14.15 27.98 0.22
N ASP A 895 13.87 29.28 0.10
CA ASP A 895 13.15 29.81 -1.06
C ASP A 895 13.99 29.79 -2.33
N LEU A 896 15.28 30.07 -2.23
CA LEU A 896 16.20 30.04 -3.36
C LEU A 896 16.36 28.60 -3.89
N ALA A 897 16.65 27.65 -3.01
CA ALA A 897 16.84 26.25 -3.37
C ALA A 897 15.55 25.64 -3.93
N GLY A 898 14.40 25.91 -3.32
CA GLY A 898 13.10 25.47 -3.83
C GLY A 898 12.77 26.04 -5.21
N ALA A 899 13.07 27.32 -5.45
CA ALA A 899 12.89 27.95 -6.76
C ALA A 899 13.81 27.34 -7.84
N ILE A 900 15.09 27.07 -7.50
CA ILE A 900 16.05 26.43 -8.40
C ILE A 900 15.57 25.01 -8.76
N VAL A 901 15.21 24.19 -7.76
CA VAL A 901 14.73 22.82 -7.98
C VAL A 901 13.48 22.81 -8.85
N ALA A 902 12.48 23.66 -8.55
CA ALA A 902 11.26 23.75 -9.33
C ALA A 902 11.53 24.15 -10.79
N ARG A 903 12.40 25.15 -11.00
CA ARG A 903 12.73 25.63 -12.34
C ARG A 903 13.47 24.58 -13.17
N LEU A 904 14.43 23.89 -12.57
CA LEU A 904 15.16 22.81 -13.25
C LEU A 904 14.25 21.61 -13.51
N ALA A 905 13.42 21.19 -12.54
CA ALA A 905 12.44 20.13 -12.73
C ALA A 905 11.49 20.44 -13.89
N GLN A 906 10.91 21.64 -13.93
CA GLN A 906 10.02 22.08 -15.01
C GLN A 906 10.69 22.06 -16.39
N ARG A 907 11.98 22.43 -16.45
CA ARG A 907 12.75 22.43 -17.70
C ARG A 907 13.08 21.02 -18.18
N HIS A 908 13.25 20.07 -17.26
CA HIS A 908 13.76 18.73 -17.53
C HIS A 908 12.72 17.60 -17.47
N MET A 909 11.48 17.85 -17.00
CA MET A 909 10.38 16.86 -16.96
C MET A 909 10.01 16.27 -18.34
N GLY A 910 10.35 16.98 -19.42
CA GLY A 910 10.17 16.53 -20.80
C GLY A 910 8.95 17.14 -21.50
N GLU A 911 8.55 16.49 -22.59
CA GLU A 911 7.49 16.96 -23.51
C GLU A 911 6.10 16.41 -23.17
N TYR A 912 6.06 15.32 -22.40
CA TYR A 912 4.82 14.71 -21.89
C TYR A 912 4.55 15.27 -20.51
N ARG A 913 3.35 15.79 -20.28
CA ARG A 913 3.00 16.51 -19.04
C ARG A 913 1.55 16.27 -18.64
N VAL A 914 1.31 16.31 -17.34
CA VAL A 914 -0.02 16.34 -16.74
C VAL A 914 -0.07 17.58 -15.86
N ASP A 915 -0.83 18.57 -16.28
CA ASP A 915 -1.07 19.78 -15.51
C ASP A 915 -2.26 19.51 -14.58
N ASP A 916 -1.96 19.39 -13.29
CA ASP A 916 -2.91 19.13 -12.21
C ASP A 916 -2.93 20.33 -11.24
N PRO A 917 -4.01 21.12 -11.23
CA PRO A 917 -4.14 22.28 -10.35
C PRO A 917 -4.13 21.92 -8.86
N ASP A 918 -4.66 20.75 -8.51
CA ASP A 918 -4.79 20.28 -7.13
C ASP A 918 -3.47 19.70 -6.61
N ARG A 919 -2.59 19.25 -7.51
CA ARG A 919 -1.32 18.55 -7.21
C ARG A 919 -1.53 17.25 -6.44
N GLU A 920 -2.59 16.53 -6.78
CA GLU A 920 -3.03 15.27 -6.18
C GLU A 920 -3.01 14.10 -7.17
N VAL A 921 -2.47 14.28 -8.38
CA VAL A 921 -2.33 13.23 -9.38
C VAL A 921 -0.88 12.76 -9.48
N PHE A 922 -0.66 11.49 -9.17
CA PHE A 922 0.59 10.80 -9.51
C PHE A 922 0.51 10.38 -10.98
N TRP A 923 1.61 10.55 -11.73
CA TRP A 923 1.67 10.08 -13.11
C TRP A 923 3.06 9.64 -13.55
N THR A 924 3.09 8.63 -14.42
CA THR A 924 4.32 8.07 -14.97
C THR A 924 4.14 7.66 -16.43
N ARG A 925 5.25 7.60 -17.18
CA ARG A 925 5.27 7.30 -18.62
C ARG A 925 5.98 5.98 -18.88
N TRP A 926 5.35 5.11 -19.65
CA TRP A 926 5.86 3.83 -20.10
C TRP A 926 5.94 3.81 -21.62
N PRO A 927 7.11 4.13 -22.21
CA PRO A 927 7.32 4.02 -23.64
C PRO A 927 7.33 2.56 -24.09
N GLU A 928 6.62 2.30 -25.18
CA GLU A 928 6.59 1.00 -25.87
C GLU A 928 7.34 1.05 -27.21
N GLY A 929 7.59 2.26 -27.72
CA GLY A 929 8.48 2.52 -28.84
C GLY A 929 8.70 4.02 -29.06
N ASP A 930 9.15 4.40 -30.25
CA ASP A 930 9.46 5.79 -30.57
C ASP A 930 8.19 6.63 -30.77
N GLY A 931 7.95 7.58 -29.86
CA GLY A 931 6.77 8.46 -29.90
C GLY A 931 5.44 7.84 -29.48
N TYR A 932 5.41 6.57 -29.04
CA TYR A 932 4.20 5.90 -28.54
C TYR A 932 4.41 5.10 -27.25
N GLY A 933 3.32 4.85 -26.53
CA GLY A 933 3.32 4.12 -25.26
C GLY A 933 2.12 4.47 -24.39
N THR A 934 2.30 4.30 -23.08
CA THR A 934 1.24 4.52 -22.08
C THR A 934 1.62 5.61 -21.08
N LEU A 935 0.72 6.57 -20.83
CA LEU A 935 0.73 7.42 -19.65
C LEU A 935 -0.24 6.84 -18.62
N MET A 936 0.22 6.66 -17.39
CA MET A 936 -0.57 6.09 -16.29
C MET A 936 -0.76 7.16 -15.21
N LEU A 937 -2.02 7.43 -14.82
CA LEU A 937 -2.38 8.47 -13.86
C LEU A 937 -3.19 7.86 -12.69
N LEU A 938 -2.94 8.34 -11.47
CA LEU A 938 -3.66 7.97 -10.25
C LEU A 938 -4.06 9.20 -9.45
N ASN A 939 -5.34 9.27 -9.09
CA ASN A 939 -5.82 10.21 -8.09
C ASN A 939 -5.37 9.75 -6.70
N THR A 940 -4.45 10.49 -6.09
CA THR A 940 -3.88 10.19 -4.76
C THR A 940 -4.74 10.70 -3.60
N ASP A 941 -5.83 11.39 -3.90
CA ASP A 941 -6.82 11.83 -2.93
C ASP A 941 -7.76 10.70 -2.52
N TRP A 942 -7.38 9.93 -1.52
CA TRP A 942 -8.17 8.82 -0.97
C TRP A 942 -9.21 9.26 0.08
N SER A 943 -9.27 10.56 0.44
CA SER A 943 -10.08 11.02 1.58
C SER A 943 -11.58 11.01 1.31
N VAL A 944 -11.99 10.97 0.03
CA VAL A 944 -13.39 10.94 -0.39
C VAL A 944 -13.57 9.89 -1.48
N ARG A 945 -14.40 8.87 -1.24
CA ARG A 945 -14.65 7.83 -2.25
C ARG A 945 -15.26 8.42 -3.52
N GLY A 946 -14.72 8.06 -4.68
CA GLY A 946 -15.25 8.46 -5.99
C GLY A 946 -15.05 9.93 -6.37
N ASN A 947 -14.18 10.68 -5.67
CA ASN A 947 -13.83 12.04 -6.08
C ASN A 947 -13.03 12.04 -7.40
N ARG A 948 -13.03 13.18 -8.10
CA ARG A 948 -12.45 13.36 -9.44
C ARG A 948 -11.44 14.51 -9.43
N LYS A 949 -10.33 14.35 -10.14
CA LYS A 949 -9.35 15.42 -10.43
C LYS A 949 -9.42 15.79 -11.89
N GLN A 950 -9.61 17.08 -12.17
CA GLN A 950 -9.49 17.62 -13.52
C GLN A 950 -8.02 17.83 -13.84
N VAL A 951 -7.57 17.30 -14.97
CA VAL A 951 -6.20 17.46 -15.44
C VAL A 951 -6.15 17.81 -16.91
N ALA A 952 -5.14 18.57 -17.31
CA ALA A 952 -4.80 18.74 -18.72
C ALA A 952 -3.60 17.85 -19.06
N VAL A 953 -3.79 16.96 -20.03
CA VAL A 953 -2.75 16.06 -20.54
C VAL A 953 -2.15 16.68 -21.79
N LYS A 954 -0.82 16.76 -21.84
CA LYS A 954 -0.07 17.28 -22.98
C LYS A 954 0.94 16.23 -23.46
N THR A 955 0.86 15.92 -24.74
CA THR A 955 1.86 15.11 -25.47
C THR A 955 2.48 15.98 -26.57
N PRO A 956 3.54 15.52 -27.26
CA PRO A 956 4.06 16.21 -28.44
C PRO A 956 3.02 16.40 -29.56
N ALA A 957 2.02 15.52 -29.64
CA ALA A 957 1.03 15.52 -30.71
C ALA A 957 -0.26 16.30 -30.37
N VAL A 958 -0.73 16.24 -29.12
CA VAL A 958 -2.04 16.79 -28.73
C VAL A 958 -2.07 17.22 -27.26
N ALA A 959 -2.95 18.16 -26.93
CA ALA A 959 -3.30 18.52 -25.57
C ALA A 959 -4.82 18.46 -25.38
N PHE A 960 -5.29 17.92 -24.24
CA PHE A 960 -6.71 17.76 -23.95
C PHE A 960 -6.96 17.68 -22.43
N GLU A 961 -8.19 17.92 -22.02
CA GLU A 961 -8.63 17.78 -20.63
C GLU A 961 -9.26 16.40 -20.38
N THR A 962 -9.06 15.86 -19.19
CA THR A 962 -9.69 14.62 -18.73
C THR A 962 -9.80 14.60 -17.22
N GLU A 963 -10.58 13.65 -16.70
CA GLU A 963 -10.69 13.39 -15.27
C GLU A 963 -9.90 12.15 -14.85
N VAL A 964 -9.41 12.15 -13.61
CA VAL A 964 -8.85 10.99 -12.91
C VAL A 964 -9.73 10.69 -11.69
N LEU A 965 -10.35 9.50 -11.66
CA LEU A 965 -11.29 9.09 -10.63
C LEU A 965 -10.57 8.35 -9.49
N GLU A 966 -10.99 8.56 -8.24
CA GLU A 966 -10.52 7.77 -7.10
C GLU A 966 -10.85 6.28 -7.30
N ARG A 967 -9.90 5.41 -6.93
CA ARG A 967 -9.96 3.94 -7.14
C ARG A 967 -10.10 3.48 -8.60
N GLN A 968 -9.68 4.30 -9.56
CA GLN A 968 -9.54 3.87 -10.96
C GLN A 968 -8.27 4.43 -11.59
N ALA A 969 -7.47 3.55 -12.20
CA ALA A 969 -6.28 3.96 -12.92
C ALA A 969 -6.69 4.53 -14.28
N LYS A 970 -6.21 5.72 -14.62
CA LYS A 970 -6.41 6.28 -15.96
C LYS A 970 -5.21 5.91 -16.83
N LEU A 971 -5.43 5.02 -17.80
CA LEU A 971 -4.44 4.59 -18.77
C LEU A 971 -4.68 5.30 -20.10
N ILE A 972 -3.70 6.07 -20.55
CA ILE A 972 -3.78 6.87 -21.78
C ILE A 972 -2.74 6.34 -22.77
N LYS A 973 -3.19 5.83 -23.92
CA LYS A 973 -2.28 5.43 -25.00
C LYS A 973 -1.93 6.65 -25.83
N TYR A 974 -0.66 7.07 -25.79
CA TYR A 974 -0.19 8.18 -26.61
C TYR A 974 0.44 7.67 -27.90
N LEU A 975 0.28 8.43 -28.97
CA LEU A 975 0.72 8.13 -30.33
C LEU A 975 1.43 9.35 -30.92
N PRO A 976 2.23 9.18 -32.01
CA PRO A 976 2.89 10.30 -32.68
C PRO A 976 1.92 11.36 -33.24
N PHE A 977 0.63 11.02 -33.39
CA PHE A 977 -0.40 11.84 -34.04
C PHE A 977 -1.68 12.01 -33.19
N GLY A 978 -1.69 11.54 -31.94
CA GLY A 978 -2.86 11.65 -31.07
C GLY A 978 -2.74 10.90 -29.73
N ALA A 979 -3.86 10.74 -29.04
CA ALA A 979 -3.96 9.96 -27.82
C ALA A 979 -5.34 9.28 -27.72
N LEU A 980 -5.38 8.07 -27.18
CA LEU A 980 -6.60 7.30 -26.93
C LEU A 980 -6.83 7.16 -25.42
N THR A 981 -8.06 7.43 -24.99
CA THR A 981 -8.51 7.24 -23.61
C THR A 981 -9.78 6.38 -23.56
N SER A 982 -10.04 5.76 -22.40
CA SER A 982 -11.31 5.11 -22.07
C SER A 982 -11.93 5.77 -20.83
N ASP A 983 -13.24 5.64 -20.69
CA ASP A 983 -14.00 6.06 -19.51
C ASP A 983 -13.85 5.11 -18.31
N SER A 984 -13.33 3.90 -18.54
CA SER A 984 -13.04 2.91 -17.51
C SER A 984 -11.58 2.43 -17.56
N CYS A 985 -11.19 1.63 -16.57
CA CYS A 985 -9.85 1.04 -16.46
C CYS A 985 -9.80 -0.45 -16.83
N GLU A 986 -10.91 -1.02 -17.33
CA GLU A 986 -10.96 -2.44 -17.71
C GLU A 986 -10.32 -2.74 -19.07
N PRO A 987 -10.46 -1.89 -20.11
CA PRO A 987 -9.84 -2.16 -21.40
C PRO A 987 -8.31 -2.08 -21.36
N HIS A 988 -7.67 -3.19 -21.70
CA HIS A 988 -6.25 -3.20 -22.05
C HIS A 988 -6.09 -2.97 -23.56
N VAL A 989 -5.10 -2.16 -23.94
CA VAL A 989 -4.84 -1.82 -25.35
C VAL A 989 -3.41 -2.22 -25.70
N GLU A 990 -3.26 -3.08 -26.70
CA GLU A 990 -1.99 -3.50 -27.26
C GLU A 990 -1.74 -2.82 -28.61
N PHE A 991 -0.50 -2.39 -28.85
CA PHE A 991 -0.08 -1.89 -30.15
C PHE A 991 0.32 -3.06 -31.06
N LEU A 992 -0.38 -3.22 -32.19
CA LEU A 992 -0.01 -4.21 -33.22
C LEU A 992 0.92 -3.61 -34.27
N GLU A 993 0.63 -2.38 -34.71
CA GLU A 993 1.43 -1.66 -35.68
C GLU A 993 1.24 -0.15 -35.49
N VAL A 994 2.32 0.62 -35.42
CA VAL A 994 2.27 2.08 -35.24
C VAL A 994 2.99 2.77 -36.41
N GLY A 995 2.24 3.58 -37.15
CA GLY A 995 2.75 4.45 -38.21
C GLY A 995 2.73 5.92 -37.82
N ARG A 996 3.13 6.79 -38.76
CA ARG A 996 3.14 8.25 -38.54
C ARG A 996 1.76 8.89 -38.43
N HIS A 997 0.75 8.31 -39.09
CA HIS A 997 -0.62 8.83 -39.17
C HIS A 997 -1.68 7.74 -39.00
N GLN A 998 -1.28 6.52 -38.66
CA GLN A 998 -2.20 5.40 -38.45
C GLN A 998 -1.67 4.47 -37.38
N VAL A 999 -2.57 3.76 -36.71
CA VAL A 999 -2.24 2.71 -35.75
C VAL A 999 -3.22 1.55 -35.91
N ARG A 1000 -2.72 0.34 -35.70
CA ARG A 1000 -3.51 -0.87 -35.51
C ARG A 1000 -3.31 -1.36 -34.08
N LEU A 1001 -4.42 -1.59 -33.39
CA LEU A 1001 -4.49 -1.92 -31.97
C LEU A 1001 -5.25 -3.23 -31.79
N CYS A 1002 -4.95 -3.96 -30.73
CA CYS A 1002 -5.85 -4.96 -30.18
C CYS A 1002 -6.38 -4.44 -28.84
N ILE A 1003 -7.70 -4.34 -28.70
CA ILE A 1003 -8.34 -3.91 -27.45
C ILE A 1003 -8.98 -5.12 -26.80
N HIS A 1004 -8.54 -5.38 -25.56
CA HIS A 1004 -8.93 -6.50 -24.73
C HIS A 1004 -9.86 -6.02 -23.62
N ALA A 1005 -11.11 -6.49 -23.61
CA ALA A 1005 -12.13 -6.02 -22.69
C ALA A 1005 -13.32 -6.98 -22.59
N THR A 1006 -14.23 -6.67 -21.67
CA THR A 1006 -15.53 -7.32 -21.51
C THR A 1006 -16.65 -6.29 -21.39
N GLY A 1007 -17.84 -6.59 -21.91
CA GLY A 1007 -18.98 -5.68 -21.82
C GLY A 1007 -18.97 -4.57 -22.87
N HIS A 1008 -19.41 -3.38 -22.48
CA HIS A 1008 -19.52 -2.18 -23.33
C HIS A 1008 -18.65 -1.08 -22.72
N HIS A 1009 -17.89 -0.39 -23.57
CA HIS A 1009 -16.98 0.69 -23.15
C HIS A 1009 -16.98 1.84 -24.14
N ARG A 1010 -16.78 3.05 -23.62
CA ARG A 1010 -16.61 4.26 -24.41
C ARG A 1010 -15.14 4.67 -24.48
N PHE A 1011 -14.74 5.10 -25.66
CA PHE A 1011 -13.39 5.56 -25.95
C PHE A 1011 -13.43 6.96 -26.56
N SER A 1012 -12.34 7.69 -26.34
CA SER A 1012 -12.13 9.03 -26.89
C SER A 1012 -10.74 9.12 -27.50
N PHE A 1013 -10.70 9.40 -28.80
CA PHE A 1013 -9.46 9.64 -29.54
C PHE A 1013 -9.25 11.14 -29.76
N HIS A 1014 -8.12 11.66 -29.31
CA HIS A 1014 -7.76 13.07 -29.38
C HIS A 1014 -6.66 13.26 -30.44
N SER A 1015 -6.89 14.11 -31.44
CA SER A 1015 -5.91 14.41 -32.50
C SER A 1015 -5.98 15.88 -32.93
N PRO A 1016 -4.85 16.49 -33.35
CA PRO A 1016 -4.87 17.83 -33.96
C PRO A 1016 -5.50 17.84 -35.37
N SER A 1017 -5.67 16.68 -36.00
CA SER A 1017 -6.14 16.53 -37.39
C SER A 1017 -7.62 16.90 -37.56
N SER A 1018 -8.05 17.13 -38.80
CA SER A 1018 -9.46 17.40 -39.15
C SER A 1018 -10.33 16.17 -39.31
N THR A 1019 -9.70 15.02 -39.53
CA THR A 1019 -10.38 13.78 -39.86
C THR A 1019 -9.70 12.61 -39.19
N ALA A 1020 -10.49 11.82 -38.46
CA ALA A 1020 -10.06 10.56 -37.87
C ALA A 1020 -11.08 9.47 -38.26
N ALA A 1021 -10.59 8.41 -38.90
CA ALA A 1021 -11.38 7.24 -39.26
C ALA A 1021 -11.05 6.10 -38.31
N ILE A 1022 -12.07 5.53 -37.67
CA ILE A 1022 -11.94 4.44 -36.71
C ILE A 1022 -12.71 3.23 -37.22
N VAL A 1023 -11.99 2.13 -37.40
CA VAL A 1023 -12.51 0.85 -37.91
C VAL A 1023 -12.26 -0.22 -36.87
N ALA A 1024 -13.29 -0.96 -36.46
CA ALA A 1024 -13.18 -2.09 -35.54
C ALA A 1024 -13.62 -3.39 -36.25
N ASP A 1025 -12.78 -4.42 -36.22
CA ASP A 1025 -13.00 -5.71 -36.90
C ASP A 1025 -13.41 -5.54 -38.39
N GLY A 1026 -12.80 -4.57 -39.08
CA GLY A 1026 -13.09 -4.25 -40.48
C GLY A 1026 -14.37 -3.43 -40.73
N GLN A 1027 -15.11 -3.04 -39.69
CA GLN A 1027 -16.31 -2.20 -39.79
C GLN A 1027 -16.05 -0.78 -39.30
N PRO A 1028 -16.45 0.28 -40.03
CA PRO A 1028 -16.38 1.66 -39.55
C PRO A 1028 -17.25 1.85 -38.29
N VAL A 1029 -16.68 2.38 -37.21
CA VAL A 1029 -17.39 2.64 -35.95
C VAL A 1029 -17.53 4.12 -35.63
N ALA A 1030 -16.60 4.96 -36.10
CA ALA A 1030 -16.69 6.41 -36.01
C ALA A 1030 -15.86 7.09 -37.10
N GLU A 1031 -16.35 8.24 -37.56
CA GLU A 1031 -15.63 9.15 -38.45
C GLU A 1031 -15.92 10.59 -38.00
N ALA A 1032 -14.89 11.34 -37.62
CA ALA A 1032 -15.03 12.75 -37.30
C ALA A 1032 -14.55 13.61 -38.48
N GLN A 1033 -15.27 14.70 -38.79
CA GLN A 1033 -14.95 15.66 -39.86
C GLN A 1033 -14.59 17.07 -39.34
N ARG A 1034 -14.15 17.20 -38.07
CA ARG A 1034 -13.82 18.50 -37.45
C ARG A 1034 -12.36 18.58 -37.00
N LYS A 1035 -11.74 19.73 -37.27
CA LYS A 1035 -10.35 20.09 -36.89
C LYS A 1035 -10.20 20.26 -35.38
N GLY A 1036 -9.30 19.48 -34.78
CA GLY A 1036 -8.93 19.59 -33.35
C GLY A 1036 -9.95 19.01 -32.38
N SER A 1037 -10.80 18.07 -32.82
CA SER A 1037 -11.85 17.47 -31.99
C SER A 1037 -11.50 16.08 -31.45
N GLU A 1038 -11.99 15.83 -30.24
CA GLU A 1038 -12.23 14.49 -29.72
C GLU A 1038 -13.15 13.70 -30.67
N THR A 1039 -12.75 12.47 -31.00
CA THR A 1039 -13.60 11.49 -31.69
C THR A 1039 -13.97 10.41 -30.70
N ALA A 1040 -15.21 10.46 -30.21
CA ALA A 1040 -15.74 9.44 -29.31
C ALA A 1040 -16.33 8.27 -30.09
N PHE A 1041 -16.16 7.06 -29.57
CA PHE A 1041 -16.73 5.84 -30.13
C PHE A 1041 -16.97 4.80 -29.03
N GLU A 1042 -17.81 3.81 -29.32
CA GLU A 1042 -18.18 2.76 -28.37
C GLU A 1042 -17.91 1.39 -28.97
N LEU A 1043 -17.48 0.45 -28.12
CA LEU A 1043 -17.23 -0.94 -28.51
C LEU A 1043 -17.92 -1.89 -27.53
N THR A 1044 -18.35 -3.05 -28.03
CA THR A 1044 -19.00 -4.10 -27.22
C THR A 1044 -18.42 -5.46 -27.52
N TRP A 1045 -18.09 -6.22 -26.47
CA TRP A 1045 -17.51 -7.56 -26.54
C TRP A 1045 -18.55 -8.60 -26.16
N THR A 1046 -19.15 -9.29 -27.14
CA THR A 1046 -20.21 -10.29 -26.92
C THR A 1046 -19.67 -11.72 -26.88
N GLU A 1047 -18.85 -12.11 -27.86
CA GLU A 1047 -18.34 -13.49 -28.03
C GLU A 1047 -16.84 -13.62 -27.74
N SER A 1048 -16.04 -12.62 -28.16
CA SER A 1048 -14.60 -12.53 -27.94
C SER A 1048 -14.30 -11.49 -26.85
N THR A 1049 -13.14 -11.60 -26.21
CA THR A 1049 -12.56 -10.57 -25.32
C THR A 1049 -11.59 -9.65 -26.06
N ALA A 1050 -11.29 -9.91 -27.33
CA ALA A 1050 -10.36 -9.13 -28.15
C ALA A 1050 -11.08 -8.55 -29.38
N LYS A 1051 -10.74 -7.31 -29.73
CA LYS A 1051 -11.15 -6.61 -30.96
C LYS A 1051 -9.98 -5.91 -31.61
N GLU A 1052 -9.85 -6.03 -32.92
CA GLU A 1052 -8.84 -5.29 -33.67
C GLU A 1052 -9.40 -3.92 -34.05
N VAL A 1053 -8.67 -2.84 -33.74
CA VAL A 1053 -9.08 -1.47 -34.00
C VAL A 1053 -7.99 -0.76 -34.79
N SER A 1054 -8.36 -0.18 -35.93
CA SER A 1054 -7.50 0.69 -36.72
C SER A 1054 -7.96 2.13 -36.60
N ILE A 1055 -7.02 3.05 -36.32
CA ILE A 1055 -7.26 4.49 -36.30
C ILE A 1055 -6.33 5.13 -37.33
N ALA A 1056 -6.89 5.88 -38.27
CA ALA A 1056 -6.14 6.65 -39.26
C ALA A 1056 -6.55 8.12 -39.22
N VAL A 1057 -5.58 9.02 -39.35
CA VAL A 1057 -5.83 10.47 -39.44
C VAL A 1057 -5.40 11.00 -40.80
N HIS A 1058 -6.20 11.95 -41.32
CA HIS A 1058 -5.99 12.58 -42.63
C HIS A 1058 -5.88 14.11 -42.51
#